data_AF-A0A1B8WAY3-F1
#
_entry.id   AF-A0A1B8WAY3-F1
#
_cell.length_a   1.000
_cell.length_b   1.000
_cell.length_c   1.000
_cell.angle_alpha   90.00
_cell.angle_beta   90.00
_cell.angle_gamma   90.00
#
_symmetry.space_group_name_H-M   'P 1'
#
loop_
_entity.id
_entity.type
_entity.pdbx_description
1 polymer ?
#
loop_
_entity_poly.entity_id
_entity_poly.type
_entity_poly.pdbx_seq_one_letter_code
_entity_poly.pdbx_strand_id
1 'polypeptide(L)'
;MRPVSAADAVQAPVASVAGGRYEAAVEVVLSTSTNDASIYYTLDGTQPSDKSLKADNLPITIAKTTNLSAIAMKDGVASKAVAFGYLIKTADKPLLQFVAMSDVHVGSRTTGDPRYESYFDTIASIFPNPDALLVVGDMINDNGGDKPNDHQMVREIFQANLARKNMTDTKMHVAMGNHDATVAKVNEHYPAEWFTAQSNGYYETQIGGYYFFFLNGNNYNSDTGQRNWLKGRLADITADPLSKNKPIFVGIHQPITGTVMDGQQASNPNLNSDLAGYPQVITLSGHSHLTNSDERSISQKDYTALNLGSMSYIEAEHGYSAVTNKGLVSRFEFPVSQADFIEVYADRIEVDRIAFNADPADIMDNWTPVPPFNSVGTIAGNKWVIELKGNTNEEIKSNFKYTAANRNKVAPKFPAEPDLKVSDLDNIPKLSFNQAKDDQNMHHYEVTIINKRTGAAAKSVNVFADYFFSPIPSMMSIPLDGLDPQTNYTANVTAVDSYGNKSSAIQQSFRTGGTAPELTPIDPETMWKDLVVDMSFDGNLSDAASGATGSAISVGSVTYVEGKSNKAAYIPAGNGNYIDLGNRSDLKFGSGSFTVSFWQTGNLSGDQTIISNKNWNSGKNAGWYIGPAVANAMTLNIADGNNRMDTSAGSVGNEWHLFTVTVDRANQVGKVYVDGVEKSSKEMAALGTSGVDTAFNTIIGADGNKGNGGANVTMDDLKIWKRTLSATEIKALSDSYKMVPAYTYEQLAVLQSEAAAFDASSSTVTGVTYSAAKLGELRAAFNVAAALTASSPVNEIDEAYVNLLLALEAAKDSVTYTFIPKSNFTIEAFSSYADNEDAFARNMLDGDPSTIWHSKWEAPASNFPHWVIMDAKNSLSLSGIQRTSRMNQTASEFPKEFEVYASDNLADLSDEAFLANDANKATSIFGKTWTGSTYKDFTPLNKTISGRYIKFVVKSTYNTAATFTSMSEIDFTGTEVEKQLEKASLKGDAKAAAGGSVELTYGLENVAGTVMAQDITIEYDPAKLAFVSAVSLHENQFVIPEIKDTNGQLRLLAVHLNEAQTSVNGDWMKLSFQVKTGVSAGQTFVKVKKAEVSDSLDEHAIAGASHAIEVTSLIGDNNHDDKISIVDLAMIVKAYGAKEGDSNWESVKFGDLNGDKVIDIVDLTQMAKLILNWNA
;
A
#
# COMPACT_ATOMS: atom_id res chain seq x y z
N MET A 1 -29.06 -24.67 7.95
CA MET A 1 -28.73 -25.85 8.78
C MET A 1 -30.01 -26.41 9.37
N ARG A 2 -30.22 -27.74 9.34
CA ARG A 2 -31.27 -28.40 10.13
C ARG A 2 -30.85 -28.45 11.61
N PRO A 3 -31.78 -28.37 12.58
CA PRO A 3 -31.43 -28.44 13.98
C PRO A 3 -31.03 -29.87 14.34
N VAL A 4 -29.81 -30.04 14.85
CA VAL A 4 -29.32 -31.31 15.40
C VAL A 4 -29.88 -31.44 16.81
N SER A 5 -30.57 -32.54 17.09
CA SER A 5 -31.03 -32.89 18.44
C SER A 5 -29.84 -33.09 19.38
N ALA A 6 -29.98 -32.69 20.65
CA ALA A 6 -28.95 -32.66 21.69
C ALA A 6 -28.27 -34.01 22.07
N ALA A 7 -28.44 -35.08 21.30
CA ALA A 7 -27.91 -36.41 21.60
C ALA A 7 -26.56 -36.77 20.93
N ASP A 8 -26.07 -35.98 19.96
CA ASP A 8 -24.85 -36.30 19.17
C ASP A 8 -23.85 -35.11 19.06
N ALA A 9 -23.66 -34.31 20.13
CA ALA A 9 -22.67 -33.24 20.11
C ALA A 9 -21.24 -33.80 20.29
N VAL A 10 -20.37 -33.58 19.30
CA VAL A 10 -18.94 -33.96 19.35
C VAL A 10 -18.25 -33.21 20.49
N GLN A 11 -17.61 -33.97 21.38
CA GLN A 11 -16.95 -33.47 22.59
C GLN A 11 -15.59 -32.88 22.26
N ALA A 12 -15.30 -31.71 22.85
CA ALA A 12 -14.03 -31.01 22.64
C ALA A 12 -12.84 -31.87 23.12
N PRO A 13 -11.66 -31.75 22.47
CA PRO A 13 -10.45 -32.43 22.92
C PRO A 13 -10.03 -32.04 24.34
N VAL A 14 -9.34 -32.96 25.02
CA VAL A 14 -8.61 -32.70 26.27
C VAL A 14 -7.13 -33.01 26.06
N ALA A 15 -6.27 -32.23 26.70
CA ALA A 15 -4.83 -32.44 26.67
C ALA A 15 -4.38 -33.35 27.83
N SER A 16 -3.42 -34.25 27.57
CA SER A 16 -2.84 -35.14 28.59
C SER A 16 -2.03 -34.40 29.65
N VAL A 17 -1.56 -33.20 29.31
CA VAL A 17 -0.81 -32.28 30.17
C VAL A 17 -1.60 -30.98 30.19
N ALA A 18 -1.82 -30.38 31.36
CA ALA A 18 -2.54 -29.12 31.45
C ALA A 18 -1.71 -27.95 30.87
N GLY A 19 -2.38 -26.92 30.36
CA GLY A 19 -1.73 -25.64 30.09
C GLY A 19 -1.10 -25.06 31.37
N GLY A 20 -0.05 -24.26 31.21
CA GLY A 20 0.71 -23.70 32.34
C GLY A 20 2.17 -23.38 32.00
N ARG A 21 2.98 -23.19 33.04
CA ARG A 21 4.42 -22.86 32.95
C ARG A 21 5.31 -24.09 33.04
N TYR A 22 6.26 -24.21 32.11
CA TYR A 22 7.25 -25.29 32.04
C TYR A 22 8.66 -24.77 31.76
N GLU A 23 9.69 -25.46 32.24
CA GLU A 23 11.12 -25.07 32.06
C GLU A 23 11.82 -25.88 30.95
N ALA A 24 11.08 -26.75 30.30
CA ALA A 24 11.54 -27.60 29.20
C ALA A 24 10.37 -27.89 28.26
N ALA A 25 10.66 -28.43 27.08
CA ALA A 25 9.65 -28.88 26.15
C ALA A 25 8.72 -29.92 26.80
N VAL A 26 7.43 -29.85 26.48
CA VAL A 26 6.41 -30.79 26.98
C VAL A 26 5.81 -31.60 25.84
N GLU A 27 5.48 -32.86 26.14
CA GLU A 27 4.87 -33.80 25.22
C GLU A 27 3.37 -33.92 25.51
N VAL A 28 2.53 -33.46 24.59
CA VAL A 28 1.07 -33.36 24.77
C VAL A 28 0.35 -34.35 23.86
N VAL A 29 -0.47 -35.23 24.43
CA VAL A 29 -1.39 -36.08 23.68
C VAL A 29 -2.80 -35.51 23.81
N LEU A 30 -3.47 -35.30 22.68
CA LEU A 30 -4.87 -34.87 22.63
C LEU A 30 -5.79 -36.09 22.55
N SER A 31 -6.89 -36.08 23.29
CA SER A 31 -7.91 -37.13 23.26
C SER A 31 -9.33 -36.55 23.33
N THR A 32 -10.34 -37.30 22.92
CA THR A 32 -11.76 -36.89 23.02
C THR A 32 -12.58 -38.09 23.49
N SER A 33 -13.65 -37.82 24.24
CA SER A 33 -14.63 -38.84 24.66
C SER A 33 -15.60 -39.24 23.54
N THR A 34 -15.55 -38.57 22.38
CA THR A 34 -16.37 -38.97 21.21
C THR A 34 -15.67 -40.09 20.45
N ASN A 35 -16.21 -41.30 20.54
CA ASN A 35 -15.68 -42.47 19.83
C ASN A 35 -15.58 -42.21 18.31
N ASP A 36 -14.47 -42.64 17.71
CA ASP A 36 -14.13 -42.56 16.28
C ASP A 36 -13.99 -41.13 15.71
N ALA A 37 -13.97 -40.09 16.57
CA ALA A 37 -13.70 -38.73 16.12
C ALA A 37 -12.20 -38.53 15.82
N SER A 38 -11.89 -37.78 14.76
CA SER A 38 -10.54 -37.31 14.46
C SER A 38 -10.27 -35.97 15.14
N ILE A 39 -9.09 -35.78 15.71
CA ILE A 39 -8.70 -34.51 16.33
C ILE A 39 -7.78 -33.73 15.40
N TYR A 40 -8.06 -32.44 15.23
CA TYR A 40 -7.24 -31.51 14.44
C TYR A 40 -6.79 -30.35 15.33
N TYR A 41 -5.57 -29.86 15.11
CA TYR A 41 -4.96 -28.84 15.96
C TYR A 41 -4.08 -27.84 15.19
N THR A 42 -3.81 -26.72 15.84
CA THR A 42 -2.88 -25.67 15.41
C THR A 42 -1.95 -25.28 16.56
N LEU A 43 -0.75 -24.79 16.23
CA LEU A 43 0.28 -24.35 17.19
C LEU A 43 0.52 -22.84 17.14
N ASP A 44 -0.21 -22.12 16.30
CA ASP A 44 -0.16 -20.66 16.19
C ASP A 44 -1.39 -20.00 16.83
N GLY A 45 -2.16 -20.75 17.61
CA GLY A 45 -3.38 -20.26 18.26
C GLY A 45 -4.59 -20.06 17.33
N THR A 46 -4.47 -20.28 16.01
CA THR A 46 -5.58 -20.08 15.09
C THR A 46 -6.63 -21.20 15.18
N GLN A 47 -7.85 -20.92 14.75
CA GLN A 47 -8.97 -21.85 14.78
C GLN A 47 -8.66 -23.06 13.88
N PRO A 48 -8.61 -24.28 14.43
CA PRO A 48 -8.36 -25.47 13.63
C PRO A 48 -9.55 -25.81 12.72
N SER A 49 -9.26 -26.52 11.64
CA SER A 49 -10.23 -27.09 10.70
C SER A 49 -9.81 -28.52 10.31
N ASP A 50 -10.61 -29.18 9.48
CA ASP A 50 -10.27 -30.48 8.86
C ASP A 50 -9.04 -30.43 7.95
N LYS A 51 -8.54 -29.23 7.62
CA LYS A 51 -7.28 -29.01 6.88
C LYS A 51 -6.07 -28.76 7.79
N SER A 52 -6.27 -28.65 9.10
CA SER A 52 -5.19 -28.43 10.07
C SER A 52 -4.41 -29.72 10.37
N LEU A 53 -3.39 -29.63 11.22
CA LEU A 53 -2.61 -30.82 11.61
C LEU A 53 -3.51 -31.82 12.34
N LYS A 54 -3.39 -33.10 11.98
CA LYS A 54 -4.15 -34.17 12.63
C LYS A 54 -3.37 -34.77 13.80
N ALA A 55 -4.05 -35.00 14.93
CA ALA A 55 -3.45 -35.69 16.08
C ALA A 55 -3.62 -37.21 15.92
N ASP A 56 -2.58 -37.90 15.44
CA ASP A 56 -2.60 -39.34 15.16
C ASP A 56 -2.18 -40.21 16.37
N ASN A 57 -2.65 -39.86 17.58
CA ASN A 57 -2.27 -40.49 18.86
C ASN A 57 -0.77 -40.47 19.19
N LEU A 58 0.03 -39.67 18.49
CA LEU A 58 1.41 -39.37 18.83
C LEU A 58 1.50 -38.12 19.70
N PRO A 59 2.46 -38.04 20.63
CA PRO A 59 2.72 -36.81 21.38
C PRO A 59 3.09 -35.63 20.47
N ILE A 60 2.54 -34.46 20.80
CA ILE A 60 2.83 -33.16 20.19
C ILE A 60 3.88 -32.47 21.08
N THR A 61 5.08 -32.27 20.54
CA THR A 61 6.16 -31.58 21.25
C THR A 61 5.93 -30.06 21.25
N ILE A 62 5.70 -29.47 22.42
CA ILE A 62 5.63 -28.02 22.61
C ILE A 62 6.98 -27.53 23.16
N ALA A 63 7.86 -27.07 22.27
CA ALA A 63 9.23 -26.65 22.61
C ALA A 63 9.40 -25.15 22.88
N LYS A 64 8.37 -24.33 22.60
CA LYS A 64 8.35 -22.89 22.83
C LYS A 64 6.97 -22.45 23.29
N THR A 65 6.87 -21.27 23.88
CA THR A 65 5.59 -20.67 24.29
C THR A 65 4.58 -20.70 23.14
N THR A 66 3.42 -21.31 23.38
CA THR A 66 2.46 -21.71 22.32
C THR A 66 1.03 -21.75 22.85
N ASN A 67 0.08 -21.23 22.07
CA ASN A 67 -1.34 -21.60 22.19
C ASN A 67 -1.61 -22.81 21.29
N LEU A 68 -1.89 -23.96 21.90
CA LEU A 68 -2.33 -25.17 21.21
C LEU A 68 -3.86 -25.15 21.13
N SER A 69 -4.41 -24.95 19.93
CA SER A 69 -5.86 -24.96 19.70
C SER A 69 -6.28 -26.27 19.03
N ALA A 70 -7.41 -26.85 19.42
CA ALA A 70 -7.86 -28.15 18.92
C ALA A 70 -9.38 -28.25 18.73
N ILE A 71 -9.81 -29.06 17.76
CA ILE A 71 -11.18 -29.52 17.57
C ILE A 71 -11.21 -31.04 17.41
N ALA A 72 -12.30 -31.68 17.81
CA ALA A 72 -12.64 -33.03 17.40
C ALA A 72 -13.68 -32.97 16.28
N MET A 73 -13.59 -33.85 15.29
CA MET A 73 -14.55 -33.93 14.19
C MET A 73 -15.02 -35.36 13.97
N LYS A 74 -16.33 -35.52 13.81
CA LYS A 74 -16.98 -36.78 13.45
C LYS A 74 -18.07 -36.51 12.42
N ASP A 75 -18.06 -37.28 11.32
CA ASP A 75 -19.07 -37.19 10.25
C ASP A 75 -19.31 -35.75 9.72
N GLY A 76 -18.24 -34.95 9.63
CA GLY A 76 -18.28 -33.56 9.18
C GLY A 76 -18.77 -32.54 10.23
N VAL A 77 -19.07 -32.98 11.45
CA VAL A 77 -19.46 -32.12 12.58
C VAL A 77 -18.25 -31.89 13.48
N ALA A 78 -17.90 -30.62 13.71
CA ALA A 78 -16.85 -30.23 14.65
C ALA A 78 -17.38 -30.03 16.08
N SER A 79 -16.56 -30.33 17.08
CA SER A 79 -16.76 -29.87 18.45
C SER A 79 -16.60 -28.35 18.55
N LYS A 80 -16.93 -27.78 19.72
CA LYS A 80 -16.36 -26.47 20.08
C LYS A 80 -14.83 -26.56 20.07
N ALA A 81 -14.18 -25.48 19.65
CA ALA A 81 -12.74 -25.39 19.74
C ALA A 81 -12.32 -25.11 21.18
N VAL A 82 -11.18 -25.70 21.56
CA VAL A 82 -10.53 -25.51 22.85
C VAL A 82 -9.09 -25.05 22.60
N ALA A 83 -8.57 -24.17 23.46
CA ALA A 83 -7.22 -23.64 23.39
C ALA A 83 -6.52 -23.80 24.74
N PHE A 84 -5.25 -24.23 24.69
CA PHE A 84 -4.39 -24.44 25.86
C PHE A 84 -3.14 -23.57 25.73
N GLY A 85 -2.87 -22.71 26.73
CA GLY A 85 -1.64 -21.92 26.79
C GLY A 85 -0.50 -22.68 27.46
N TYR A 86 0.63 -22.80 26.77
CA TYR A 86 1.87 -23.36 27.32
C TYR A 86 2.96 -22.29 27.31
N LEU A 87 3.46 -21.92 28.49
CA LEU A 87 4.60 -21.02 28.65
C LEU A 87 5.87 -21.85 28.81
N ILE A 88 6.78 -21.78 27.85
CA ILE A 88 8.07 -22.49 27.92
C ILE A 88 9.15 -21.48 28.30
N LYS A 89 9.72 -21.65 29.49
CA LYS A 89 10.73 -20.80 30.11
C LYS A 89 12.11 -21.46 30.09
N THR A 90 13.15 -20.65 30.26
CA THR A 90 14.51 -21.12 30.50
C THR A 90 14.64 -21.74 31.90
N ALA A 91 15.74 -22.47 32.14
CA ALA A 91 16.04 -23.02 33.46
C ALA A 91 16.45 -21.97 34.52
N ASP A 92 16.73 -20.73 34.09
CA ASP A 92 16.98 -19.59 34.98
C ASP A 92 15.86 -19.46 36.01
N LYS A 93 16.23 -19.18 37.27
CA LYS A 93 15.26 -19.01 38.34
C LYS A 93 14.98 -17.52 38.55
N PRO A 94 13.71 -17.09 38.54
CA PRO A 94 13.36 -15.72 38.87
C PRO A 94 13.64 -15.43 40.34
N LEU A 95 14.03 -14.18 40.61
CA LEU A 95 14.23 -13.61 41.94
C LEU A 95 12.91 -13.11 42.55
N LEU A 96 11.90 -12.89 41.72
CA LEU A 96 10.56 -12.47 42.10
C LEU A 96 9.56 -12.93 41.04
N GLN A 97 8.41 -13.47 41.45
CA GLN A 97 7.28 -13.85 40.60
C GLN A 97 5.99 -13.25 41.14
N PHE A 98 5.28 -12.44 40.36
CA PHE A 98 4.00 -11.88 40.79
C PHE A 98 3.03 -11.70 39.62
N VAL A 99 1.74 -11.62 39.93
CA VAL A 99 0.69 -11.31 38.94
C VAL A 99 0.20 -9.89 39.19
N ALA A 100 0.09 -9.09 38.15
CA ALA A 100 -0.51 -7.77 38.19
C ALA A 100 -1.78 -7.74 37.34
N MET A 101 -2.89 -7.37 37.97
CA MET A 101 -4.21 -7.33 37.36
C MET A 101 -4.94 -6.04 37.76
N SER A 102 -6.01 -5.68 37.05
CA SER A 102 -6.84 -4.52 37.35
C SER A 102 -8.28 -4.77 36.92
N ASP A 103 -9.20 -3.87 37.31
CA ASP A 103 -10.57 -3.83 36.77
C ASP A 103 -11.32 -5.14 37.04
N VAL A 104 -11.29 -5.55 38.31
CA VAL A 104 -11.90 -6.77 38.83
C VAL A 104 -13.43 -6.71 38.74
N HIS A 105 -14.02 -5.53 38.96
CA HIS A 105 -15.46 -5.23 38.82
C HIS A 105 -16.39 -6.34 39.31
N VAL A 106 -16.15 -6.85 40.52
CA VAL A 106 -17.06 -7.83 41.12
C VAL A 106 -18.25 -7.09 41.71
N GLY A 107 -19.43 -7.36 41.17
CA GLY A 107 -20.72 -6.83 41.67
C GLY A 107 -21.72 -7.92 42.08
N SER A 108 -21.34 -9.21 42.01
CA SER A 108 -22.20 -10.34 42.39
C SER A 108 -21.39 -11.60 42.64
N ARG A 109 -21.73 -12.36 43.69
CA ARG A 109 -21.16 -13.70 43.94
C ARG A 109 -21.55 -14.73 42.88
N THR A 110 -22.75 -14.62 42.29
CA THR A 110 -23.24 -15.58 41.29
C THR A 110 -22.32 -15.68 40.07
N THR A 111 -21.73 -14.55 39.65
CA THR A 111 -20.79 -14.50 38.52
C THR A 111 -19.34 -14.33 38.97
N GLY A 112 -19.10 -13.82 40.19
CA GLY A 112 -17.78 -13.65 40.77
C GLY A 112 -17.14 -14.95 41.23
N ASP A 113 -17.83 -15.72 42.07
CA ASP A 113 -17.29 -16.95 42.67
C ASP A 113 -16.77 -17.95 41.62
N PRO A 114 -17.57 -18.40 40.63
CA PRO A 114 -17.10 -19.39 39.65
C PRO A 114 -15.98 -18.84 38.74
N ARG A 115 -16.00 -17.55 38.44
CA ARG A 115 -14.99 -16.90 37.59
C ARG A 115 -13.64 -16.83 38.29
N TYR A 116 -13.60 -16.37 39.54
CA TYR A 116 -12.36 -16.29 40.30
C TYR A 116 -11.86 -17.66 40.77
N GLU A 117 -12.72 -18.68 40.88
CA GLU A 117 -12.26 -20.07 40.97
C GLU A 117 -11.41 -20.47 39.75
N SER A 118 -11.95 -20.27 38.54
CA SER A 118 -11.23 -20.54 37.29
C SER A 118 -9.98 -19.68 37.12
N TYR A 119 -10.02 -18.41 37.53
CA TYR A 119 -8.88 -17.51 37.39
C TYR A 119 -7.74 -17.89 38.35
N PHE A 120 -8.03 -18.20 39.60
CA PHE A 120 -7.00 -18.69 40.52
C PHE A 120 -6.48 -20.10 40.15
N ASP A 121 -7.27 -20.91 39.45
CA ASP A 121 -6.77 -22.16 38.84
C ASP A 121 -5.74 -21.87 37.76
N THR A 122 -6.00 -20.88 36.91
CA THR A 122 -5.06 -20.41 35.89
C THR A 122 -3.80 -19.83 36.54
N ILE A 123 -3.92 -18.95 37.54
CA ILE A 123 -2.78 -18.39 38.28
C ILE A 123 -1.91 -19.53 38.81
N ALA A 124 -2.50 -20.50 39.52
CA ALA A 124 -1.74 -21.60 40.11
C ALA A 124 -1.10 -22.55 39.08
N SER A 125 -1.64 -22.64 37.87
CA SER A 125 -1.03 -23.42 36.78
C SER A 125 0.25 -22.80 36.23
N ILE A 126 0.42 -21.48 36.41
CA ILE A 126 1.57 -20.71 35.93
C ILE A 126 2.52 -20.41 37.09
N PHE A 127 2.00 -19.81 38.16
CA PHE A 127 2.68 -19.55 39.43
C PHE A 127 1.94 -20.25 40.58
N PRO A 128 2.37 -21.47 40.96
CA PRO A 128 1.75 -22.19 42.08
C PRO A 128 1.89 -21.46 43.44
N ASN A 129 3.01 -20.75 43.64
CA ASN A 129 3.31 -19.99 44.85
C ASN A 129 3.90 -18.61 44.46
N PRO A 130 3.09 -17.68 43.91
CA PRO A 130 3.59 -16.36 43.54
C PRO A 130 3.96 -15.58 44.80
N ASP A 131 5.00 -14.75 44.72
CA ASP A 131 5.41 -13.85 45.80
C ASP A 131 4.31 -12.81 46.09
N ALA A 132 3.61 -12.36 45.05
CA ALA A 132 2.50 -11.44 45.20
C ALA A 132 1.42 -11.53 44.10
N LEU A 133 0.22 -11.06 44.46
CA LEU A 133 -0.88 -10.71 43.56
C LEU A 133 -1.20 -9.22 43.76
N LEU A 134 -1.18 -8.45 42.69
CA LEU A 134 -1.42 -7.01 42.70
C LEU A 134 -2.73 -6.69 41.99
N VAL A 135 -3.63 -5.95 42.62
CA VAL A 135 -4.89 -5.47 42.02
C VAL A 135 -4.83 -3.94 41.93
N VAL A 136 -4.65 -3.41 40.72
CA VAL A 136 -4.38 -1.99 40.51
C VAL A 136 -5.66 -1.20 40.23
N GLY A 137 -6.59 -1.24 41.20
CA GLY A 137 -7.84 -0.46 41.20
C GLY A 137 -9.04 -1.17 40.56
N ASP A 138 -10.20 -0.55 40.76
CA ASP A 138 -11.52 -0.99 40.30
C ASP A 138 -11.84 -2.42 40.74
N MET A 139 -11.72 -2.65 42.05
CA MET A 139 -12.10 -3.90 42.69
C MET A 139 -13.61 -4.16 42.57
N ILE A 140 -14.43 -3.14 42.78
CA ILE A 140 -15.89 -3.26 42.79
C ILE A 140 -16.53 -2.67 41.53
N ASN A 141 -17.76 -3.09 41.24
CA ASN A 141 -18.56 -2.52 40.16
C ASN A 141 -19.54 -1.47 40.70
N ASP A 142 -19.00 -0.30 41.08
CA ASP A 142 -19.79 0.82 41.60
C ASP A 142 -19.69 2.06 40.69
N ASN A 143 -20.81 2.44 40.08
CA ASN A 143 -20.92 3.61 39.20
C ASN A 143 -21.55 4.80 39.96
N GLY A 144 -21.03 5.12 41.14
CA GLY A 144 -21.54 6.21 41.99
C GLY A 144 -22.81 5.86 42.77
N GLY A 145 -23.06 4.57 43.01
CA GLY A 145 -24.15 4.05 43.84
C GLY A 145 -23.80 3.85 45.32
N ASP A 146 -22.55 4.11 45.72
CA ASP A 146 -22.01 3.94 47.09
C ASP A 146 -22.29 2.53 47.63
N LYS A 147 -21.63 1.54 47.03
CA LYS A 147 -21.71 0.12 47.42
C LYS A 147 -20.44 -0.37 48.14
N PRO A 148 -20.02 0.23 49.26
CA PRO A 148 -18.76 -0.13 49.92
C PRO A 148 -18.74 -1.59 50.40
N ASN A 149 -19.91 -2.19 50.67
CA ASN A 149 -20.02 -3.60 51.05
C ASN A 149 -19.54 -4.58 49.97
N ASP A 150 -19.49 -4.16 48.69
CA ASP A 150 -19.00 -5.02 47.62
C ASP A 150 -17.49 -5.30 47.77
N HIS A 151 -16.72 -4.42 48.44
CA HIS A 151 -15.32 -4.67 48.75
C HIS A 151 -15.13 -5.88 49.68
N GLN A 152 -16.03 -6.06 50.65
CA GLN A 152 -16.03 -7.25 51.50
C GLN A 152 -16.23 -8.53 50.67
N MET A 153 -17.14 -8.49 49.70
CA MET A 153 -17.37 -9.62 48.80
C MET A 153 -16.12 -9.96 47.99
N VAL A 154 -15.46 -8.97 47.37
CA VAL A 154 -14.21 -9.20 46.62
C VAL A 154 -13.13 -9.82 47.51
N ARG A 155 -12.92 -9.25 48.71
CA ARG A 155 -11.95 -9.78 49.69
C ARG A 155 -12.24 -11.24 50.00
N GLU A 156 -13.49 -11.58 50.32
CA GLU A 156 -13.87 -12.94 50.70
C GLU A 156 -13.67 -13.95 49.56
N ILE A 157 -13.99 -13.57 48.32
CA ILE A 157 -13.73 -14.39 47.13
C ILE A 157 -12.24 -14.68 46.97
N PHE A 158 -11.40 -13.65 47.12
CA PHE A 158 -9.96 -13.78 46.96
C PHE A 158 -9.34 -14.59 48.10
N GLN A 159 -9.77 -14.36 49.35
CA GLN A 159 -9.33 -15.15 50.51
C GLN A 159 -9.69 -16.63 50.38
N ALA A 160 -10.91 -16.93 49.94
CA ALA A 160 -11.34 -18.31 49.71
C ALA A 160 -10.45 -19.01 48.67
N ASN A 161 -10.08 -18.30 47.59
CA ASN A 161 -9.23 -18.86 46.54
C ASN A 161 -7.76 -18.97 46.94
N LEU A 162 -7.20 -18.00 47.66
CA LEU A 162 -5.85 -18.12 48.24
C LEU A 162 -5.73 -19.35 49.13
N ALA A 163 -6.73 -19.57 50.00
CA ALA A 163 -6.79 -20.77 50.85
C ALA A 163 -6.94 -22.05 50.01
N ARG A 164 -7.85 -22.05 49.03
CA ARG A 164 -8.12 -23.20 48.13
C ARG A 164 -6.87 -23.63 47.35
N LYS A 165 -6.03 -22.69 46.94
CA LYS A 165 -4.80 -22.94 46.19
C LYS A 165 -3.54 -23.03 47.06
N ASN A 166 -3.69 -23.02 48.38
CA ASN A 166 -2.59 -23.08 49.35
C ASN A 166 -1.54 -21.96 49.19
N MET A 167 -1.97 -20.79 48.73
CA MET A 167 -1.14 -19.59 48.53
C MET A 167 -1.02 -18.81 49.85
N THR A 168 -0.49 -19.46 50.89
CA THR A 168 -0.48 -18.92 52.26
C THR A 168 0.60 -17.85 52.49
N ASP A 169 1.68 -17.88 51.72
CA ASP A 169 2.78 -16.91 51.78
C ASP A 169 2.69 -15.82 50.70
N THR A 170 1.70 -15.90 49.80
CA THR A 170 1.49 -14.93 48.72
C THR A 170 0.96 -13.62 49.27
N LYS A 171 1.67 -12.51 49.00
CA LYS A 171 1.22 -11.18 49.39
C LYS A 171 0.13 -10.69 48.45
N MET A 172 -0.89 -10.02 48.98
CA MET A 172 -1.88 -9.31 48.17
C MET A 172 -1.67 -7.82 48.38
N HIS A 173 -1.69 -7.02 47.32
CA HIS A 173 -1.66 -5.56 47.43
C HIS A 173 -2.63 -4.91 46.45
N VAL A 174 -3.34 -3.87 46.89
CA VAL A 174 -4.34 -3.18 46.07
C VAL A 174 -4.04 -1.68 45.95
N ALA A 175 -4.35 -1.10 44.78
CA ALA A 175 -4.39 0.35 44.55
C ALA A 175 -5.83 0.84 44.46
N MET A 176 -6.02 2.16 44.54
CA MET A 176 -7.33 2.81 44.42
C MET A 176 -7.68 3.08 42.96
N GLY A 177 -8.86 2.62 42.51
CA GLY A 177 -9.49 2.99 41.25
C GLY A 177 -10.68 3.93 41.42
N ASN A 178 -11.29 4.36 40.32
CA ASN A 178 -12.39 5.33 40.32
C ASN A 178 -13.77 4.70 40.59
N HIS A 179 -13.93 3.40 40.39
CA HIS A 179 -15.12 2.67 40.82
C HIS A 179 -15.05 2.22 42.28
N ASP A 180 -13.87 2.29 42.90
CA ASP A 180 -13.73 1.92 44.30
C ASP A 180 -14.35 2.99 45.23
N ALA A 181 -14.83 2.53 46.39
CA ALA A 181 -15.37 3.42 47.41
C ALA A 181 -14.27 4.33 47.99
N THR A 182 -14.67 5.29 48.83
CA THR A 182 -13.70 6.18 49.50
C THR A 182 -12.60 5.39 50.24
N VAL A 183 -11.39 5.96 50.36
CA VAL A 183 -10.25 5.35 51.08
C VAL A 183 -10.66 4.81 52.46
N ALA A 184 -11.50 5.55 53.19
CA ALA A 184 -12.00 5.13 54.50
C ALA A 184 -12.82 3.84 54.44
N LYS A 185 -13.60 3.64 53.38
CA LYS A 185 -14.41 2.43 53.16
C LYS A 185 -13.59 1.26 52.66
N VAL A 186 -12.57 1.51 51.83
CA VAL A 186 -11.59 0.48 51.46
C VAL A 186 -10.86 -0.01 52.73
N ASN A 187 -10.41 0.90 53.61
CA ASN A 187 -9.77 0.56 54.88
C ASN A 187 -10.67 -0.24 55.84
N GLU A 188 -11.99 -0.03 55.79
CA GLU A 188 -12.96 -0.77 56.61
C GLU A 188 -13.06 -2.24 56.16
N HIS A 189 -12.94 -2.49 54.85
CA HIS A 189 -13.23 -3.79 54.27
C HIS A 189 -11.99 -4.60 53.88
N TYR A 190 -10.81 -4.00 53.67
CA TYR A 190 -9.57 -4.73 53.40
C TYR A 190 -8.62 -4.71 54.59
N PRO A 191 -7.84 -5.79 54.79
CA PRO A 191 -6.88 -5.82 55.87
C PRO A 191 -5.63 -4.98 55.54
N ALA A 192 -4.92 -4.53 56.57
CA ALA A 192 -3.81 -3.56 56.45
C ALA A 192 -2.62 -4.10 55.63
N GLU A 193 -2.49 -5.43 55.54
CA GLU A 193 -1.52 -6.10 54.69
C GLU A 193 -1.87 -6.02 53.19
N TRP A 194 -3.15 -5.87 52.83
CA TRP A 194 -3.61 -5.75 51.44
C TRP A 194 -3.67 -4.29 51.00
N PHE A 195 -4.10 -3.41 51.89
CA PHE A 195 -4.24 -1.98 51.64
C PHE A 195 -3.76 -1.16 52.84
N THR A 196 -3.28 0.05 52.60
CA THR A 196 -2.70 0.89 53.66
C THR A 196 -3.70 1.21 54.78
N ALA A 197 -3.26 1.16 56.04
CA ALA A 197 -4.04 1.68 57.16
C ALA A 197 -4.06 3.23 57.23
N GLN A 198 -3.27 3.90 56.37
CA GLN A 198 -3.21 5.36 56.31
C GLN A 198 -4.46 5.94 55.65
N SER A 199 -4.86 7.15 56.05
CA SER A 199 -6.04 7.83 55.51
C SER A 199 -5.83 8.44 54.12
N ASN A 200 -4.62 8.38 53.57
CA ASN A 200 -4.22 9.01 52.31
C ASN A 200 -4.39 8.09 51.08
N GLY A 201 -4.49 6.77 51.28
CA GLY A 201 -4.75 5.80 50.23
C GLY A 201 -3.56 5.51 49.28
N TYR A 202 -2.34 5.90 49.65
CA TYR A 202 -1.11 5.56 48.92
C TYR A 202 -0.02 5.08 49.88
N TYR A 203 0.85 4.17 49.42
CA TYR A 203 1.84 3.53 50.29
C TYR A 203 3.01 2.89 49.52
N GLU A 204 4.10 2.63 50.25
CA GLU A 204 5.29 1.90 49.81
C GLU A 204 5.36 0.55 50.54
N THR A 205 5.82 -0.50 49.85
CA THR A 205 6.11 -1.82 50.43
C THR A 205 7.30 -2.47 49.73
N GLN A 206 7.80 -3.57 50.29
CA GLN A 206 8.82 -4.40 49.66
C GLN A 206 8.40 -5.86 49.52
N ILE A 207 8.68 -6.42 48.34
CA ILE A 207 8.38 -7.81 47.99
C ILE A 207 9.64 -8.39 47.36
N GLY A 208 10.16 -9.48 47.92
CA GLY A 208 11.43 -10.09 47.47
C GLY A 208 12.65 -9.15 47.47
N GLY A 209 12.62 -8.07 48.25
CA GLY A 209 13.67 -7.04 48.28
C GLY A 209 13.58 -5.97 47.18
N TYR A 210 12.48 -5.94 46.42
CA TYR A 210 12.17 -4.90 45.43
C TYR A 210 11.12 -3.93 45.97
N TYR A 211 11.18 -2.67 45.53
CA TYR A 211 10.29 -1.61 45.96
C TYR A 211 9.01 -1.56 45.13
N PHE A 212 7.88 -1.44 45.81
CA PHE A 212 6.55 -1.28 45.22
C PHE A 212 5.88 -0.04 45.80
N PHE A 213 5.30 0.78 44.93
CA PHE A 213 4.49 1.94 45.29
C PHE A 213 3.08 1.73 44.77
N PHE A 214 2.07 1.97 45.61
CA PHE A 214 0.68 1.98 45.21
C PHE A 214 0.14 3.39 45.43
N LEU A 215 -0.29 4.02 44.34
CA LEU A 215 -0.70 5.41 44.29
C LEU A 215 -2.23 5.53 44.27
N ASN A 216 -2.74 6.65 44.76
CA ASN A 216 -4.13 7.03 44.55
C ASN A 216 -4.21 7.88 43.28
N GLY A 217 -4.60 7.26 42.17
CA GLY A 217 -4.63 7.90 40.87
C GLY A 217 -5.79 8.88 40.67
N ASN A 218 -6.85 8.77 41.48
CA ASN A 218 -8.02 9.64 41.40
C ASN A 218 -7.70 11.11 41.73
N ASN A 219 -6.64 11.35 42.50
CA ASN A 219 -6.27 12.70 42.96
C ASN A 219 -4.77 13.01 42.83
N TYR A 220 -3.98 12.19 42.13
CA TYR A 220 -2.52 12.35 42.06
C TYR A 220 -2.09 13.75 41.63
N ASN A 221 -2.73 14.32 40.60
CA ASN A 221 -2.38 15.66 40.10
C ASN A 221 -2.62 16.78 41.13
N SER A 222 -3.64 16.67 41.98
CA SER A 222 -4.04 17.71 42.94
C SER A 222 -3.42 17.49 44.33
N ASP A 223 -3.05 16.26 44.69
CA ASP A 223 -2.39 15.94 45.95
C ASP A 223 -0.87 16.19 45.90
N THR A 224 -0.47 17.41 46.22
CA THR A 224 0.96 17.78 46.31
C THR A 224 1.75 16.98 47.35
N GLY A 225 1.09 16.45 48.39
CA GLY A 225 1.72 15.63 49.43
C GLY A 225 2.17 14.29 48.87
N GLN A 226 1.27 13.59 48.18
CA GLN A 226 1.57 12.34 47.49
C GLN A 226 2.73 12.49 46.49
N ARG A 227 2.67 13.54 45.66
CA ARG A 227 3.70 13.81 44.64
C ARG A 227 5.08 14.06 45.24
N ASN A 228 5.16 14.87 46.29
CA ASN A 228 6.43 15.18 46.94
C ASN A 228 6.99 13.96 47.69
N TRP A 229 6.12 13.17 48.31
CA TRP A 229 6.49 11.90 48.93
C TRP A 229 7.09 10.94 47.91
N LEU A 230 6.41 10.68 46.79
CA LEU A 230 6.90 9.76 45.75
C LEU A 230 8.26 10.19 45.21
N LYS A 231 8.41 11.47 44.83
CA LYS A 231 9.68 12.01 44.32
C LYS A 231 10.81 11.89 45.33
N GLY A 232 10.54 12.21 46.61
CA GLY A 232 11.53 12.08 47.67
C GLY A 232 12.00 10.63 47.84
N ARG A 233 11.05 9.68 47.88
CA ARG A 233 11.37 8.25 48.02
C ARG A 233 12.12 7.69 46.81
N LEU A 234 11.74 8.04 45.59
CA LEU A 234 12.46 7.62 44.39
C LEU A 234 13.89 8.18 44.36
N ALA A 235 14.07 9.45 44.74
CA ALA A 235 15.40 10.04 44.88
C ALA A 235 16.26 9.31 45.92
N ASP A 236 15.70 9.00 47.10
CA ASP A 236 16.40 8.27 48.16
C ASP A 236 16.83 6.88 47.70
N ILE A 237 15.94 6.13 47.04
CA ILE A 237 16.21 4.75 46.59
C ILE A 237 17.26 4.74 45.48
N THR A 238 17.15 5.65 44.51
CA THR A 238 18.04 5.70 43.35
C THR A 238 19.38 6.38 43.63
N ALA A 239 19.53 7.03 44.78
CA ALA A 239 20.83 7.48 45.29
C ALA A 239 21.75 6.31 45.69
N ASP A 240 21.20 5.13 46.00
CA ASP A 240 21.98 3.91 46.23
C ASP A 240 22.45 3.30 44.89
N PRO A 241 23.77 3.22 44.63
CA PRO A 241 24.30 2.60 43.42
C PRO A 241 23.84 1.15 43.20
N LEU A 242 23.52 0.40 44.27
CA LEU A 242 23.03 -0.98 44.17
C LEU A 242 21.60 -1.09 43.64
N SER A 243 20.84 0.01 43.65
CA SER A 243 19.47 0.08 43.12
C SER A 243 19.43 0.49 41.65
N LYS A 244 20.58 0.82 41.04
CA LYS A 244 20.64 1.45 39.71
C LYS A 244 19.98 0.65 38.60
N ASN A 245 20.14 -0.67 38.60
CA ASN A 245 19.58 -1.57 37.59
C ASN A 245 18.47 -2.47 38.18
N LYS A 246 17.99 -2.15 39.39
CA LYS A 246 16.89 -2.88 40.03
C LYS A 246 15.57 -2.20 39.68
N PRO A 247 14.53 -2.96 39.26
CA PRO A 247 13.23 -2.39 38.95
C PRO A 247 12.55 -1.85 40.21
N ILE A 248 11.81 -0.75 40.02
CA ILE A 248 10.89 -0.17 41.00
C ILE A 248 9.50 -0.20 40.39
N PHE A 249 8.55 -0.86 41.04
CA PHE A 249 7.20 -1.00 40.49
C PHE A 249 6.26 0.05 41.07
N VAL A 250 5.45 0.68 40.21
CA VAL A 250 4.49 1.71 40.61
C VAL A 250 3.10 1.33 40.08
N GLY A 251 2.22 0.88 40.97
CA GLY A 251 0.81 0.66 40.68
C GLY A 251 0.02 1.97 40.75
N ILE A 252 -0.61 2.33 39.64
CA ILE A 252 -1.46 3.51 39.50
C ILE A 252 -2.65 3.12 38.62
N HIS A 253 -3.87 3.33 39.08
CA HIS A 253 -5.03 2.78 38.36
C HIS A 253 -5.15 3.34 36.93
N GLN A 254 -5.13 4.67 36.74
CA GLN A 254 -5.23 5.27 35.41
C GLN A 254 -3.89 5.28 34.66
N PRO A 255 -3.87 4.93 33.34
CA PRO A 255 -2.68 5.04 32.51
C PRO A 255 -2.17 6.46 32.45
N ILE A 256 -0.86 6.61 32.25
CA ILE A 256 -0.20 7.91 32.33
C ILE A 256 -0.20 8.60 30.96
N THR A 257 -0.58 9.87 30.90
CA THR A 257 -0.65 10.64 29.65
C THR A 257 0.64 10.54 28.83
N GLY A 258 0.52 10.15 27.55
CA GLY A 258 1.63 10.06 26.60
C GLY A 258 2.47 8.78 26.70
N THR A 259 1.93 7.69 27.24
CA THR A 259 2.65 6.41 27.41
C THR A 259 2.07 5.27 26.58
N VAL A 260 1.36 4.32 27.20
CA VAL A 260 0.74 3.15 26.55
C VAL A 260 -0.46 3.54 25.69
N MET A 261 -0.80 2.71 24.71
CA MET A 261 -1.95 2.87 23.81
C MET A 261 -2.01 4.27 23.16
N ASP A 262 -0.86 4.85 22.86
CA ASP A 262 -0.73 6.22 22.32
C ASP A 262 -1.41 7.30 23.18
N GLY A 263 -1.55 7.06 24.49
CA GLY A 263 -2.16 7.97 25.44
C GLY A 263 -3.70 7.88 25.51
N GLN A 264 -4.32 6.86 24.94
CA GLN A 264 -5.76 6.63 25.07
C GLN A 264 -6.17 6.40 26.52
N GLN A 265 -7.30 6.98 26.91
CA GLN A 265 -7.88 6.92 28.27
C GLN A 265 -6.91 7.29 29.40
N ALA A 266 -5.83 8.02 29.07
CA ALA A 266 -4.77 8.31 30.01
C ALA A 266 -5.04 9.60 30.82
N SER A 267 -4.58 9.62 32.06
CA SER A 267 -4.65 10.78 32.95
C SER A 267 -3.30 11.03 33.64
N ASN A 268 -3.30 11.85 34.71
CA ASN A 268 -2.10 12.06 35.53
C ASN A 268 -0.85 12.58 34.78
N PRO A 269 -0.93 13.66 33.97
CA PRO A 269 0.23 14.21 33.26
C PRO A 269 1.37 14.67 34.18
N ASN A 270 1.08 15.08 35.43
CA ASN A 270 2.15 15.43 36.37
C ASN A 270 2.97 14.19 36.78
N LEU A 271 2.36 13.01 36.84
CA LEU A 271 3.08 11.78 37.17
C LEU A 271 4.14 11.47 36.11
N ASN A 272 3.82 11.66 34.83
CA ASN A 272 4.79 11.52 33.75
C ASN A 272 6.05 12.37 34.00
N SER A 273 5.85 13.65 34.33
CA SER A 273 6.96 14.55 34.64
C SER A 273 7.71 14.19 35.93
N ASP A 274 7.00 13.72 36.96
CA ASP A 274 7.59 13.37 38.25
C ASP A 274 8.43 12.08 38.16
N LEU A 275 8.12 11.17 37.22
CA LEU A 275 8.83 9.90 36.99
C LEU A 275 9.99 10.01 35.98
N ALA A 276 10.08 11.09 35.21
CA ALA A 276 10.99 11.21 34.07
C ALA A 276 12.50 11.02 34.42
N GLY A 277 12.87 11.26 35.69
CA GLY A 277 14.24 11.08 36.19
C GLY A 277 14.63 9.65 36.55
N TYR A 278 13.68 8.69 36.53
CA TYR A 278 13.83 7.39 37.18
C TYR A 278 13.57 6.24 36.19
N PRO A 279 14.52 5.90 35.30
CA PRO A 279 14.32 4.85 34.29
C PRO A 279 14.16 3.44 34.87
N GLN A 280 14.45 3.26 36.16
CA GLN A 280 14.19 2.02 36.90
C GLN A 280 12.70 1.77 37.14
N VAL A 281 11.87 2.79 37.00
CA VAL A 281 10.43 2.70 37.27
C VAL A 281 9.73 1.91 36.16
N ILE A 282 8.88 0.98 36.60
CA ILE A 282 7.95 0.22 35.77
C ILE A 282 6.55 0.50 36.33
N THR A 283 5.73 1.25 35.58
CA THR A 283 4.36 1.56 36.01
C THR A 283 3.41 0.47 35.53
N LEU A 284 2.47 0.10 36.39
CA LEU A 284 1.42 -0.86 36.14
C LEU A 284 0.10 -0.09 36.25
N SER A 285 -0.69 -0.05 35.17
CA SER A 285 -1.96 0.70 35.14
C SER A 285 -3.08 -0.05 34.43
N GLY A 286 -4.30 0.01 34.94
CA GLY A 286 -5.51 -0.52 34.32
C GLY A 286 -6.42 0.59 33.81
N HIS A 287 -7.67 0.66 34.29
CA HIS A 287 -8.69 1.70 34.01
C HIS A 287 -9.18 1.78 32.56
N SER A 288 -8.29 1.64 31.58
CA SER A 288 -8.65 1.82 30.18
C SER A 288 -9.45 0.67 29.62
N HIS A 289 -9.41 -0.50 30.28
CA HIS A 289 -9.88 -1.81 29.80
C HIS A 289 -9.27 -2.25 28.46
N LEU A 290 -8.48 -1.40 27.78
CA LEU A 290 -7.80 -1.69 26.55
C LEU A 290 -7.02 -3.00 26.64
N THR A 291 -7.23 -3.86 25.65
CA THR A 291 -6.60 -5.18 25.63
C THR A 291 -5.09 -5.07 25.73
N ASN A 292 -4.49 -5.93 26.55
CA ASN A 292 -3.03 -6.06 26.58
C ASN A 292 -2.51 -6.92 25.43
N SER A 293 -3.39 -7.52 24.60
CA SER A 293 -2.99 -8.17 23.35
C SER A 293 -2.36 -7.18 22.36
N ASP A 294 -2.70 -5.89 22.40
CA ASP A 294 -2.10 -4.91 21.51
C ASP A 294 -0.62 -4.65 21.88
N GLU A 295 0.23 -4.46 20.87
CA GLU A 295 1.67 -4.23 21.08
C GLU A 295 1.99 -2.81 21.60
N ARG A 296 1.03 -1.89 21.57
CA ARG A 296 1.12 -0.54 22.17
C ARG A 296 0.82 -0.54 23.67
N SER A 297 0.45 -1.67 24.26
CA SER A 297 0.20 -1.83 25.69
C SER A 297 1.46 -1.76 26.56
N ILE A 298 2.64 -1.64 25.94
CA ILE A 298 3.92 -1.30 26.58
C ILE A 298 4.51 -0.04 25.93
N SER A 299 5.13 0.82 26.74
CA SER A 299 5.78 2.04 26.27
C SER A 299 7.05 2.33 27.07
N GLN A 300 8.13 2.70 26.38
CA GLN A 300 9.38 3.13 26.99
C GLN A 300 9.86 4.45 26.39
N LYS A 301 10.12 5.41 27.29
CA LYS A 301 10.77 6.69 26.95
C LYS A 301 11.70 7.12 28.07
N ASP A 302 11.13 7.54 29.19
CA ASP A 302 11.88 7.96 30.37
C ASP A 302 11.88 6.90 31.48
N TYR A 303 10.86 6.06 31.48
CA TYR A 303 10.62 4.89 32.32
C TYR A 303 9.79 3.90 31.49
N THR A 304 9.48 2.72 32.05
CA THR A 304 8.62 1.74 31.38
C THR A 304 7.19 1.84 31.88
N ALA A 305 6.21 1.90 30.99
CA ALA A 305 4.79 1.85 31.31
C ALA A 305 4.15 0.60 30.72
N LEU A 306 3.37 -0.11 31.54
CA LEU A 306 2.61 -1.30 31.17
C LEU A 306 1.12 -1.06 31.41
N ASN A 307 0.32 -1.39 30.39
CA ASN A 307 -1.12 -1.47 30.50
C ASN A 307 -1.51 -2.88 30.93
N LEU A 308 -2.13 -2.98 32.09
CA LEU A 308 -2.73 -4.20 32.59
C LEU A 308 -4.03 -4.46 31.83
N GLY A 309 -4.26 -5.74 31.49
CA GLY A 309 -5.57 -6.19 31.04
C GLY A 309 -6.62 -6.05 32.15
N SER A 310 -7.88 -5.99 31.73
CA SER A 310 -9.03 -5.99 32.64
C SER A 310 -9.45 -7.41 33.02
N MET A 311 -9.84 -7.60 34.27
CA MET A 311 -10.35 -8.88 34.80
C MET A 311 -11.86 -9.04 34.61
N SER A 312 -12.52 -8.09 33.95
CA SER A 312 -13.96 -8.14 33.67
C SER A 312 -14.27 -8.28 32.18
N TYR A 313 -13.86 -7.30 31.37
CA TYR A 313 -14.02 -7.28 29.91
C TYR A 313 -12.91 -6.40 29.33
N ILE A 314 -12.50 -6.64 28.09
CA ILE A 314 -11.55 -5.75 27.41
C ILE A 314 -12.28 -4.74 26.54
N GLU A 315 -11.62 -3.62 26.31
CA GLU A 315 -11.91 -2.69 25.23
C GLU A 315 -10.86 -2.82 24.12
N ALA A 316 -11.28 -2.56 22.91
CA ALA A 316 -10.45 -2.26 21.77
C ALA A 316 -10.77 -0.82 21.32
N GLU A 317 -10.06 -0.32 20.33
CA GLU A 317 -10.20 1.07 19.91
C GLU A 317 -11.56 1.34 19.25
N HIS A 318 -12.05 2.57 19.37
CA HIS A 318 -13.24 3.01 18.65
C HIS A 318 -12.96 3.17 17.15
N GLY A 319 -14.03 3.14 16.34
CA GLY A 319 -13.96 3.33 14.88
C GLY A 319 -13.82 2.03 14.08
N TYR A 320 -13.86 0.88 14.75
CA TYR A 320 -13.80 -0.44 14.14
C TYR A 320 -15.10 -1.21 14.37
N SER A 321 -15.33 -2.20 13.52
CA SER A 321 -16.45 -3.13 13.60
C SER A 321 -15.98 -4.55 13.92
N ALA A 322 -16.84 -5.31 14.58
CA ALA A 322 -16.65 -6.74 14.83
C ALA A 322 -17.70 -7.55 14.06
N VAL A 323 -17.32 -8.76 13.64
CA VAL A 323 -18.25 -9.71 13.04
C VAL A 323 -18.95 -10.47 14.16
N THR A 324 -20.27 -10.31 14.26
CA THR A 324 -21.09 -10.99 15.29
C THR A 324 -22.20 -11.81 14.66
N ASN A 325 -22.91 -12.59 15.47
CA ASN A 325 -24.12 -13.31 15.03
C ASN A 325 -25.23 -12.38 14.51
N LYS A 326 -25.20 -11.09 14.86
CA LYS A 326 -26.15 -10.07 14.41
C LYS A 326 -25.70 -9.37 13.12
N GLY A 327 -24.53 -9.73 12.58
CA GLY A 327 -23.90 -9.08 11.45
C GLY A 327 -22.68 -8.25 11.85
N LEU A 328 -22.32 -7.28 11.01
CA LEU A 328 -21.22 -6.37 11.27
C LEU A 328 -21.72 -5.24 12.17
N VAL A 329 -21.09 -5.07 13.33
CA VAL A 329 -21.51 -4.07 14.34
C VAL A 329 -20.32 -3.25 14.79
N SER A 330 -20.53 -1.95 15.00
CA SER A 330 -19.55 -1.09 15.65
C SER A 330 -19.45 -1.50 17.13
N ARG A 331 -18.45 -2.31 17.45
CA ARG A 331 -18.25 -2.91 18.78
C ARG A 331 -16.80 -2.72 19.17
N PHE A 332 -16.59 -2.26 20.40
CA PHE A 332 -15.27 -2.05 20.96
C PHE A 332 -15.08 -2.79 22.29
N GLU A 333 -16.15 -3.28 22.94
CA GLU A 333 -16.04 -4.07 24.17
C GLU A 333 -16.19 -5.58 23.91
N PHE A 334 -15.36 -6.41 24.56
CA PHE A 334 -15.35 -7.87 24.38
C PHE A 334 -15.21 -8.60 25.72
N PRO A 335 -15.91 -9.74 25.91
CA PRO A 335 -15.93 -10.45 27.20
C PRO A 335 -14.68 -11.31 27.42
N VAL A 336 -13.50 -10.72 27.25
CA VAL A 336 -12.17 -11.32 27.47
C VAL A 336 -11.61 -10.78 28.79
N SER A 337 -10.85 -11.59 29.52
CA SER A 337 -10.19 -11.13 30.76
C SER A 337 -8.71 -11.46 30.75
N GLN A 338 -7.89 -10.48 31.12
CA GLN A 338 -6.43 -10.50 30.91
C GLN A 338 -5.68 -9.98 32.14
N ALA A 339 -4.49 -10.52 32.40
CA ALA A 339 -3.52 -9.95 33.34
C ALA A 339 -2.08 -10.23 32.92
N ASP A 340 -1.15 -9.59 33.63
CA ASP A 340 0.28 -9.72 33.38
C ASP A 340 0.93 -10.59 34.45
N PHE A 341 1.66 -11.61 34.01
CA PHE A 341 2.48 -12.49 34.83
C PHE A 341 3.93 -12.06 34.72
N ILE A 342 4.51 -11.59 35.82
CA ILE A 342 5.79 -10.89 35.82
C ILE A 342 6.83 -11.70 36.59
N GLU A 343 7.96 -11.96 35.93
CA GLU A 343 9.13 -12.62 36.48
C GLU A 343 10.34 -11.67 36.44
N VAL A 344 10.95 -11.41 37.58
CA VAL A 344 12.17 -10.60 37.68
C VAL A 344 13.37 -11.52 37.79
N TYR A 345 14.30 -11.42 36.86
CA TYR A 345 15.58 -12.12 36.88
C TYR A 345 16.70 -11.13 37.26
N ALA A 346 17.94 -11.62 37.39
CA ALA A 346 19.07 -10.78 37.74
C ALA A 346 19.39 -9.71 36.68
N ASP A 347 19.06 -9.97 35.41
CA ASP A 347 19.44 -9.16 34.26
C ASP A 347 18.25 -8.63 33.42
N ARG A 348 17.04 -9.14 33.65
CA ARG A 348 15.83 -8.81 32.87
C ARG A 348 14.55 -8.97 33.68
N ILE A 349 13.47 -8.36 33.19
CA ILE A 349 12.10 -8.61 33.64
C ILE A 349 11.34 -9.19 32.45
N GLU A 350 10.69 -10.33 32.66
CA GLU A 350 9.80 -10.94 31.66
C GLU A 350 8.35 -10.70 32.06
N VAL A 351 7.53 -10.26 31.11
CA VAL A 351 6.10 -10.02 31.27
C VAL A 351 5.36 -10.91 30.28
N ASP A 352 4.70 -11.97 30.77
CA ASP A 352 3.79 -12.78 29.97
C ASP A 352 2.37 -12.25 30.11
N ARG A 353 1.74 -11.97 28.98
CA ARG A 353 0.36 -11.47 28.90
C ARG A 353 -0.58 -12.66 28.80
N ILE A 354 -1.45 -12.85 29.77
CA ILE A 354 -2.29 -14.05 29.88
C ILE A 354 -3.76 -13.66 29.84
N ALA A 355 -4.49 -14.28 28.91
CA ALA A 355 -5.94 -14.27 28.89
C ALA A 355 -6.46 -15.42 29.75
N PHE A 356 -7.21 -15.10 30.79
CA PHE A 356 -7.91 -16.08 31.62
C PHE A 356 -9.09 -16.72 30.87
N ASN A 357 -9.70 -15.95 29.97
CA ASN A 357 -10.64 -16.40 28.98
C ASN A 357 -10.55 -15.48 27.76
N ALA A 358 -10.68 -16.07 26.58
CA ALA A 358 -10.63 -15.43 25.27
C ALA A 358 -11.63 -16.09 24.30
N ASP A 359 -12.72 -16.66 24.80
CA ASP A 359 -13.74 -17.30 23.98
C ASP A 359 -14.47 -16.25 23.10
N PRO A 360 -14.68 -16.49 21.80
CA PRO A 360 -15.46 -15.59 20.95
C PRO A 360 -16.91 -15.44 21.44
N ALA A 361 -17.35 -14.21 21.74
CA ALA A 361 -18.72 -13.90 22.15
C ALA A 361 -19.07 -12.41 21.95
N ASP A 362 -20.38 -12.10 21.88
CA ASP A 362 -20.91 -10.73 21.86
C ASP A 362 -21.22 -10.29 23.31
N ILE A 363 -20.60 -9.21 23.76
CA ILE A 363 -20.76 -8.68 25.12
C ILE A 363 -22.21 -8.26 25.43
N MET A 364 -23.02 -7.95 24.40
CA MET A 364 -24.44 -7.60 24.57
C MET A 364 -25.31 -8.79 24.99
N ASP A 365 -24.86 -10.01 24.74
CA ASP A 365 -25.59 -11.20 25.16
C ASP A 365 -25.26 -11.53 26.62
N ASN A 366 -24.02 -11.27 27.06
CA ASN A 366 -23.61 -11.41 28.46
C ASN A 366 -22.38 -10.53 28.78
N TRP A 367 -22.57 -9.51 29.62
CA TRP A 367 -21.52 -8.54 29.98
C TRP A 367 -20.34 -9.16 30.75
N THR A 368 -20.60 -10.26 31.46
CA THR A 368 -19.65 -10.87 32.37
C THR A 368 -19.34 -12.30 31.93
N PRO A 369 -18.08 -12.63 31.59
CA PRO A 369 -17.73 -13.99 31.24
C PRO A 369 -17.92 -14.92 32.44
N VAL A 370 -18.58 -16.07 32.22
CA VAL A 370 -18.81 -17.10 33.24
C VAL A 370 -18.33 -18.44 32.69
N PRO A 371 -17.50 -19.20 33.44
CA PRO A 371 -16.99 -20.51 32.98
C PRO A 371 -18.11 -21.55 32.84
N PRO A 372 -17.88 -22.67 32.12
CA PRO A 372 -16.59 -23.14 31.61
C PRO A 372 -16.13 -22.37 30.36
N PHE A 373 -14.85 -22.00 30.36
CA PHE A 373 -14.19 -21.39 29.20
C PHE A 373 -13.48 -22.46 28.38
N ASN A 374 -13.42 -22.25 27.06
CA ASN A 374 -12.68 -23.12 26.16
C ASN A 374 -11.23 -22.64 25.95
N SER A 375 -10.86 -21.49 26.51
CA SER A 375 -9.57 -20.80 26.29
C SER A 375 -8.86 -20.42 27.60
N VAL A 376 -8.99 -21.28 28.61
CA VAL A 376 -8.43 -21.05 29.96
C VAL A 376 -6.91 -20.86 29.89
N GLY A 377 -6.43 -19.72 30.37
CA GLY A 377 -4.99 -19.44 30.53
C GLY A 377 -4.20 -19.37 29.23
N THR A 378 -4.81 -18.83 28.18
CA THR A 378 -4.17 -18.66 26.87
C THR A 378 -3.25 -17.44 26.85
N ILE A 379 -2.27 -17.46 25.96
CA ILE A 379 -1.31 -16.36 25.79
C ILE A 379 -1.97 -15.27 24.94
N ALA A 380 -2.01 -14.03 25.44
CA ALA A 380 -2.64 -12.88 24.78
C ALA A 380 -1.72 -12.21 23.74
N GLY A 381 -0.42 -12.49 23.79
CA GLY A 381 0.56 -12.05 22.80
C GLY A 381 1.98 -12.43 23.21
N ASN A 382 2.96 -12.06 22.40
CA ASN A 382 4.38 -12.31 22.70
C ASN A 382 4.79 -11.69 24.05
N LYS A 383 5.68 -12.36 24.77
CA LYS A 383 6.20 -11.85 26.05
C LYS A 383 7.00 -10.56 25.85
N TRP A 384 6.89 -9.64 26.81
CA TRP A 384 7.78 -8.49 26.86
C TRP A 384 9.01 -8.80 27.72
N VAL A 385 10.17 -8.28 27.31
CA VAL A 385 11.45 -8.44 28.00
C VAL A 385 12.03 -7.05 28.22
N ILE A 386 11.99 -6.59 29.47
CA ILE A 386 12.47 -5.29 29.90
C ILE A 386 13.86 -5.46 30.51
N GLU A 387 14.81 -4.63 30.06
CA GLU A 387 16.18 -4.66 30.55
C GLU A 387 16.60 -3.26 31.00
N LEU A 388 17.12 -3.14 32.22
CA LEU A 388 17.60 -1.87 32.78
C LEU A 388 19.12 -1.79 32.64
N LYS A 389 19.64 -1.84 31.40
CA LYS A 389 21.08 -1.94 31.11
C LYS A 389 21.75 -0.57 31.02
N GLY A 390 22.74 -0.31 31.86
CA GLY A 390 23.57 0.90 31.77
C GLY A 390 24.18 1.32 33.10
N ASN A 391 25.26 2.10 33.02
CA ASN A 391 25.94 2.72 34.14
C ASN A 391 25.47 4.15 34.40
N THR A 392 24.58 4.72 33.58
CA THR A 392 23.88 6.01 33.80
C THR A 392 22.39 5.88 33.47
N ASN A 393 21.58 6.86 33.88
CA ASN A 393 20.15 6.86 33.54
C ASN A 393 19.95 7.05 32.03
N GLU A 394 20.80 7.86 31.39
CA GLU A 394 20.81 8.08 29.95
C GLU A 394 21.16 6.80 29.19
N GLU A 395 22.14 6.04 29.67
CA GLU A 395 22.50 4.75 29.09
C GLU A 395 21.34 3.75 29.21
N ILE A 396 20.68 3.66 30.37
CA ILE A 396 19.48 2.81 30.53
C ILE A 396 18.39 3.19 29.53
N LYS A 397 18.07 4.48 29.41
CA LYS A 397 17.05 4.97 28.46
C LYS A 397 17.43 4.66 27.01
N SER A 398 18.70 4.82 26.64
CA SER A 398 19.19 4.54 25.29
C SER A 398 19.08 3.05 24.91
N ASN A 399 19.05 2.16 25.90
CA ASN A 399 18.90 0.72 25.72
C ASN A 399 17.44 0.25 25.80
N PHE A 400 16.47 1.15 25.95
CA PHE A 400 15.05 0.78 25.93
C PHE A 400 14.65 0.18 24.59
N LYS A 401 13.88 -0.91 24.66
CA LYS A 401 13.45 -1.69 23.51
C LYS A 401 12.13 -1.18 22.94
N TYR A 402 11.16 -0.88 23.80
CA TYR A 402 9.76 -0.58 23.45
C TYR A 402 9.52 0.91 23.24
N THR A 403 10.38 1.55 22.43
CA THR A 403 10.30 2.99 22.15
C THR A 403 9.49 3.26 20.89
N ALA A 404 8.98 4.49 20.74
CA ALA A 404 8.28 4.89 19.51
C ALA A 404 9.11 4.69 18.23
N ALA A 405 10.44 4.86 18.31
CA ALA A 405 11.36 4.67 17.19
C ALA A 405 11.57 3.19 16.80
N ASN A 406 11.38 2.28 17.76
CA ASN A 406 11.59 0.83 17.62
C ASN A 406 10.28 0.06 17.38
N ARG A 407 9.15 0.75 17.13
CA ARG A 407 7.89 0.09 16.74
C ARG A 407 8.09 -0.76 15.49
N ASN A 408 7.31 -1.83 15.38
CA ASN A 408 7.39 -2.72 14.23
C ASN A 408 7.09 -1.97 12.93
N LYS A 409 7.78 -2.37 11.87
CA LYS A 409 7.67 -1.80 10.51
C LYS A 409 7.39 -2.88 9.46
N VAL A 410 7.26 -4.13 9.89
CA VAL A 410 6.93 -5.25 9.01
C VAL A 410 5.42 -5.21 8.79
N ALA A 411 5.01 -5.16 7.53
CA ALA A 411 3.60 -5.18 7.18
C ALA A 411 3.04 -6.62 7.24
N PRO A 412 1.76 -6.77 7.62
CA PRO A 412 1.06 -8.04 7.52
C PRO A 412 1.06 -8.59 6.09
N LYS A 413 0.96 -9.92 5.98
CA LYS A 413 0.93 -10.61 4.69
C LYS A 413 -0.22 -11.60 4.62
N PHE A 414 -1.00 -11.50 3.55
CA PHE A 414 -1.94 -12.55 3.19
C PHE A 414 -1.20 -13.83 2.79
N PRO A 415 -1.79 -15.01 3.04
CA PRO A 415 -1.25 -16.24 2.48
C PRO A 415 -1.28 -16.20 0.95
N ALA A 416 -0.42 -16.97 0.30
CA ALA A 416 -0.32 -17.01 -1.17
C ALA A 416 -1.67 -17.29 -1.85
N GLU A 417 -2.51 -18.11 -1.20
CA GLU A 417 -3.88 -18.41 -1.62
C GLU A 417 -4.86 -17.91 -0.55
N PRO A 418 -5.35 -16.65 -0.64
CA PRO A 418 -6.20 -16.05 0.38
C PRO A 418 -7.63 -16.60 0.41
N ASP A 419 -8.05 -17.44 -0.55
CA ASP A 419 -9.44 -17.92 -0.69
C ASP A 419 -10.49 -16.78 -0.62
N LEU A 420 -10.15 -15.64 -1.25
CA LEU A 420 -11.01 -14.45 -1.28
C LEU A 420 -12.24 -14.71 -2.13
N LYS A 421 -13.43 -14.61 -1.54
CA LYS A 421 -14.70 -14.88 -2.22
C LYS A 421 -15.85 -14.06 -1.65
N VAL A 422 -16.88 -13.84 -2.46
CA VAL A 422 -18.16 -13.26 -2.03
C VAL A 422 -19.28 -14.25 -2.29
N SER A 423 -19.96 -14.67 -1.22
CA SER A 423 -21.10 -15.61 -1.27
C SER A 423 -22.41 -14.91 -0.90
N ASP A 424 -23.53 -15.65 -0.93
CA ASP A 424 -24.88 -15.17 -0.55
C ASP A 424 -25.35 -13.91 -1.32
N LEU A 425 -25.03 -13.86 -2.62
CA LEU A 425 -25.25 -12.68 -3.48
C LEU A 425 -26.72 -12.24 -3.57
N ASP A 426 -27.69 -13.14 -3.43
CA ASP A 426 -29.13 -12.84 -3.48
C ASP A 426 -29.70 -12.27 -2.18
N ASN A 427 -28.92 -12.27 -1.08
CA ASN A 427 -29.34 -11.77 0.22
C ASN A 427 -28.37 -10.68 0.70
N ILE A 428 -27.70 -10.89 1.84
CA ILE A 428 -26.61 -10.04 2.31
C ILE A 428 -25.31 -10.72 1.87
N PRO A 429 -24.58 -10.16 0.90
CA PRO A 429 -23.33 -10.74 0.44
C PRO A 429 -22.33 -10.91 1.60
N LYS A 430 -21.54 -11.98 1.56
CA LYS A 430 -20.52 -12.26 2.58
C LYS A 430 -19.14 -12.34 1.96
N LEU A 431 -18.28 -11.40 2.32
CA LEU A 431 -16.88 -11.37 1.92
C LEU A 431 -16.07 -12.28 2.85
N SER A 432 -15.50 -13.35 2.30
CA SER A 432 -14.72 -14.32 3.06
C SER A 432 -13.28 -14.41 2.54
N PHE A 433 -12.32 -14.55 3.44
CA PHE A 433 -10.90 -14.74 3.11
C PHE A 433 -10.11 -15.31 4.31
N ASN A 434 -9.05 -16.06 4.02
CA ASN A 434 -8.08 -16.50 5.02
C ASN A 434 -7.36 -15.29 5.63
N GLN A 435 -7.23 -15.28 6.94
CA GLN A 435 -6.61 -14.18 7.66
C GLN A 435 -5.15 -13.96 7.22
N ALA A 436 -4.74 -12.69 7.17
CA ALA A 436 -3.33 -12.33 7.04
C ALA A 436 -2.56 -12.69 8.32
N LYS A 437 -1.25 -12.85 8.20
CA LYS A 437 -0.34 -13.05 9.34
C LYS A 437 0.61 -11.89 9.46
N ASP A 438 0.97 -11.58 10.70
CA ASP A 438 1.96 -10.58 11.07
C ASP A 438 3.04 -11.23 11.94
N ASP A 439 4.21 -10.59 12.07
CA ASP A 439 5.27 -11.06 12.98
C ASP A 439 5.01 -10.70 14.45
N GLN A 440 4.07 -9.78 14.70
CA GLN A 440 3.43 -9.57 15.99
C GLN A 440 1.94 -9.99 15.93
N ASN A 441 1.03 -9.02 15.88
CA ASN A 441 -0.42 -9.26 15.93
C ASN A 441 -1.12 -8.62 14.73
N MET A 442 -2.01 -9.39 14.13
CA MET A 442 -2.88 -8.94 13.05
C MET A 442 -4.03 -8.12 13.63
N HIS A 443 -4.04 -6.79 13.48
CA HIS A 443 -4.98 -5.93 14.20
C HIS A 443 -6.37 -5.88 13.54
N HIS A 444 -6.42 -5.44 12.28
CA HIS A 444 -7.68 -5.22 11.58
C HIS A 444 -7.55 -5.27 10.06
N TYR A 445 -8.69 -5.30 9.37
CA TYR A 445 -8.80 -5.20 7.93
C TYR A 445 -9.52 -3.90 7.55
N GLU A 446 -8.94 -3.13 6.64
CA GLU A 446 -9.65 -2.05 5.94
C GLU A 446 -10.36 -2.66 4.73
N VAL A 447 -11.69 -2.62 4.72
CA VAL A 447 -12.53 -3.18 3.66
C VAL A 447 -13.26 -2.06 2.93
N THR A 448 -13.03 -1.94 1.63
CA THR A 448 -13.75 -0.99 0.77
C THR A 448 -14.46 -1.72 -0.36
N ILE A 449 -15.76 -1.50 -0.51
CA ILE A 449 -16.59 -2.00 -1.60
C ILE A 449 -16.85 -0.86 -2.56
N ILE A 450 -16.36 -0.98 -3.79
CA ILE A 450 -16.43 0.05 -4.81
C ILE A 450 -17.45 -0.35 -5.87
N ASN A 451 -18.42 0.51 -6.16
CA ASN A 451 -19.32 0.32 -7.28
C ASN A 451 -18.52 0.46 -8.58
N LYS A 452 -18.46 -0.60 -9.38
CA LYS A 452 -17.62 -0.63 -10.59
C LYS A 452 -18.04 0.41 -11.62
N ARG A 453 -19.33 0.76 -11.68
CA ARG A 453 -19.86 1.71 -12.66
C ARG A 453 -19.49 3.15 -12.30
N THR A 454 -19.65 3.52 -11.03
CA THR A 454 -19.48 4.92 -10.61
C THR A 454 -18.08 5.21 -10.06
N GLY A 455 -17.29 4.18 -9.74
CA GLY A 455 -16.01 4.32 -9.02
C GLY A 455 -16.17 4.73 -7.55
N ALA A 456 -17.41 4.98 -7.10
CA ALA A 456 -17.69 5.41 -5.74
C ALA A 456 -17.61 4.24 -4.76
N ALA A 457 -17.09 4.49 -3.56
CA ALA A 457 -17.18 3.55 -2.46
C ALA A 457 -18.65 3.42 -2.03
N ALA A 458 -19.23 2.23 -2.23
CA ALA A 458 -20.54 1.86 -1.72
C ALA A 458 -20.49 1.48 -0.24
N LYS A 459 -19.33 1.01 0.24
CA LYS A 459 -19.10 0.75 1.66
C LYS A 459 -17.61 0.87 1.99
N SER A 460 -17.27 1.43 3.15
CA SER A 460 -15.92 1.40 3.70
C SER A 460 -15.99 1.14 5.19
N VAL A 461 -15.34 0.08 5.67
CA VAL A 461 -15.40 -0.34 7.06
C VAL A 461 -14.09 -0.97 7.52
N ASN A 462 -13.67 -0.63 8.73
CA ASN A 462 -12.55 -1.29 9.39
C ASN A 462 -13.10 -2.41 10.26
N VAL A 463 -12.56 -3.62 10.12
CA VAL A 463 -13.05 -4.82 10.80
C VAL A 463 -11.92 -5.44 11.60
N PHE A 464 -12.11 -5.65 12.91
CA PHE A 464 -11.09 -6.30 13.74
C PHE A 464 -10.77 -7.70 13.20
N ALA A 465 -9.50 -8.11 13.36
CA ALA A 465 -9.06 -9.46 13.03
C ALA A 465 -9.37 -10.48 14.14
N ASP A 466 -10.03 -10.02 15.21
CA ASP A 466 -10.37 -10.79 16.41
C ASP A 466 -9.14 -11.39 17.13
N TYR A 467 -8.01 -10.68 17.08
CA TYR A 467 -6.71 -11.11 17.62
C TYR A 467 -6.66 -11.29 19.14
N PHE A 468 -7.68 -10.78 19.86
CA PHE A 468 -7.84 -10.93 21.29
C PHE A 468 -8.66 -12.18 21.69
N PHE A 469 -9.21 -12.93 20.72
CA PHE A 469 -9.83 -14.23 20.97
C PHE A 469 -8.85 -15.38 20.81
N SER A 470 -9.12 -16.50 21.50
CA SER A 470 -8.39 -17.74 21.35
C SER A 470 -9.38 -18.92 21.29
N PRO A 471 -9.38 -19.71 20.21
CA PRO A 471 -8.54 -19.52 19.03
C PRO A 471 -8.92 -18.30 18.18
N ILE A 472 -7.92 -17.71 17.53
CA ILE A 472 -8.12 -16.62 16.56
C ILE A 472 -8.79 -17.21 15.30
N PRO A 473 -9.84 -16.60 14.72
CA PRO A 473 -10.46 -17.13 13.50
C PRO A 473 -9.43 -17.35 12.38
N SER A 474 -9.45 -18.49 11.70
CA SER A 474 -8.54 -18.73 10.56
C SER A 474 -8.99 -18.02 9.27
N MET A 475 -10.25 -17.62 9.22
CA MET A 475 -10.92 -17.00 8.10
C MET A 475 -11.85 -15.89 8.61
N MET A 476 -11.86 -14.75 7.94
CA MET A 476 -12.88 -13.72 8.13
C MET A 476 -14.08 -14.02 7.24
N SER A 477 -15.29 -13.68 7.73
CA SER A 477 -16.53 -13.73 6.95
C SER A 477 -17.36 -12.49 7.27
N ILE A 478 -17.17 -11.43 6.48
CA ILE A 478 -17.71 -10.09 6.72
C ILE A 478 -19.01 -9.91 5.92
N PRO A 479 -20.16 -9.68 6.58
CA PRO A 479 -21.40 -9.38 5.87
C PRO A 479 -21.39 -7.95 5.30
N LEU A 480 -21.83 -7.81 4.05
CA LEU A 480 -21.85 -6.57 3.28
C LEU A 480 -23.30 -6.11 3.03
N ASP A 481 -23.98 -5.68 4.08
CA ASP A 481 -25.31 -5.06 3.97
C ASP A 481 -25.24 -3.67 3.30
N GLY A 482 -26.40 -3.22 2.80
CA GLY A 482 -26.56 -1.90 2.17
C GLY A 482 -26.14 -1.82 0.70
N LEU A 483 -25.73 -2.93 0.09
CA LEU A 483 -25.40 -2.95 -1.34
C LEU A 483 -26.67 -3.02 -2.20
N ASP A 484 -26.67 -2.28 -3.31
CA ASP A 484 -27.75 -2.30 -4.28
C ASP A 484 -27.81 -3.67 -4.97
N PRO A 485 -29.00 -4.25 -5.20
CA PRO A 485 -29.15 -5.50 -5.95
C PRO A 485 -28.75 -5.35 -7.42
N GLN A 486 -28.45 -6.46 -8.09
CA GLN A 486 -28.08 -6.51 -9.52
C GLN A 486 -26.90 -5.58 -9.92
N THR A 487 -26.05 -5.21 -8.97
CA THR A 487 -25.01 -4.19 -9.13
C THR A 487 -23.61 -4.80 -9.04
N ASN A 488 -22.71 -4.35 -9.91
CA ASN A 488 -21.33 -4.82 -9.97
C ASN A 488 -20.43 -4.04 -9.00
N TYR A 489 -19.71 -4.75 -8.15
CA TYR A 489 -18.81 -4.21 -7.14
C TYR A 489 -17.41 -4.83 -7.22
N THR A 490 -16.43 -4.12 -6.68
CA THR A 490 -15.11 -4.64 -6.33
C THR A 490 -14.91 -4.52 -4.83
N ALA A 491 -14.64 -5.62 -4.14
CA ALA A 491 -14.21 -5.62 -2.75
C ALA A 491 -12.69 -5.52 -2.70
N ASN A 492 -12.16 -4.53 -1.98
CA ASN A 492 -10.74 -4.37 -1.67
C ASN A 492 -10.54 -4.62 -0.18
N VAL A 493 -9.54 -5.43 0.17
CA VAL A 493 -9.20 -5.76 1.56
C VAL A 493 -7.72 -5.52 1.79
N THR A 494 -7.40 -4.70 2.77
CA THR A 494 -6.03 -4.43 3.23
C THR A 494 -5.87 -4.87 4.67
N ALA A 495 -4.84 -5.65 4.97
CA ALA A 495 -4.50 -6.05 6.34
C ALA A 495 -3.61 -4.98 6.99
N VAL A 496 -3.91 -4.63 8.25
CA VAL A 496 -3.20 -3.60 9.02
C VAL A 496 -2.86 -4.12 10.42
N ASP A 497 -1.62 -3.90 10.87
CA ASP A 497 -1.17 -4.24 12.22
C ASP A 497 -1.49 -3.14 13.26
N SER A 498 -1.09 -3.33 14.52
CA SER A 498 -1.32 -2.37 15.60
C SER A 498 -0.60 -1.03 15.42
N TYR A 499 0.42 -0.95 14.56
CA TYR A 499 1.19 0.28 14.32
C TYR A 499 0.83 0.96 12.99
N GLY A 500 -0.12 0.41 12.23
CA GLY A 500 -0.60 0.98 10.98
C GLY A 500 0.19 0.52 9.74
N ASN A 501 1.07 -0.48 9.84
CA ASN A 501 1.74 -1.06 8.68
C ASN A 501 0.70 -1.82 7.84
N LYS A 502 0.70 -1.60 6.52
CA LYS A 502 -0.35 -2.10 5.61
C LYS A 502 0.19 -3.13 4.62
N SER A 503 -0.56 -4.21 4.43
CA SER A 503 -0.30 -5.18 3.37
C SER A 503 -0.57 -4.59 1.98
N SER A 504 -0.15 -5.29 0.92
CA SER A 504 -0.81 -5.12 -0.38
C SER A 504 -2.27 -5.54 -0.29
N ALA A 505 -3.15 -4.82 -0.99
CA ALA A 505 -4.58 -5.15 -0.99
C ALA A 505 -4.86 -6.40 -1.84
N ILE A 506 -5.76 -7.25 -1.36
CA ILE A 506 -6.40 -8.30 -2.17
C ILE A 506 -7.75 -7.80 -2.65
N GLN A 507 -8.18 -8.23 -3.84
CA GLN A 507 -9.39 -7.70 -4.46
C GLN A 507 -10.24 -8.80 -5.11
N GLN A 508 -11.56 -8.64 -5.07
CA GLN A 508 -12.52 -9.54 -5.71
C GLN A 508 -13.68 -8.75 -6.32
N SER A 509 -13.93 -8.93 -7.61
CA SER A 509 -15.16 -8.45 -8.26
C SER A 509 -16.33 -9.40 -7.99
N PHE A 510 -17.52 -8.85 -7.79
CA PHE A 510 -18.75 -9.63 -7.65
C PHE A 510 -19.96 -8.80 -8.10
N ARG A 511 -21.06 -9.49 -8.41
CA ARG A 511 -22.34 -8.87 -8.72
C ARG A 511 -23.37 -9.29 -7.67
N THR A 512 -24.02 -8.33 -7.04
CA THR A 512 -25.16 -8.65 -6.16
C THR A 512 -26.29 -9.26 -6.98
N GLY A 513 -26.98 -10.23 -6.39
CA GLY A 513 -28.17 -10.86 -6.95
C GLY A 513 -29.43 -10.07 -6.60
N GLY A 514 -30.54 -10.78 -6.41
CA GLY A 514 -31.83 -10.19 -6.06
C GLY A 514 -32.51 -9.43 -7.23
N THR A 515 -33.62 -8.75 -6.97
CA THR A 515 -34.33 -7.95 -7.98
C THR A 515 -33.99 -6.49 -7.79
N ALA A 516 -33.58 -5.80 -8.86
CA ALA A 516 -33.45 -4.34 -8.84
C ALA A 516 -34.77 -3.72 -8.35
N PRO A 517 -34.74 -2.79 -7.38
CA PRO A 517 -35.97 -2.14 -6.94
C PRO A 517 -36.62 -1.48 -8.15
N GLU A 518 -37.94 -1.66 -8.32
CA GLU A 518 -38.68 -0.89 -9.31
C GLU A 518 -38.59 0.58 -8.92
N LEU A 519 -37.83 1.35 -9.71
CA LEU A 519 -37.67 2.77 -9.50
C LEU A 519 -38.99 3.45 -9.86
N THR A 520 -39.47 4.31 -8.97
CA THR A 520 -40.68 5.09 -9.21
C THR A 520 -40.32 6.21 -10.21
N PRO A 521 -40.88 6.23 -11.43
CA PRO A 521 -40.53 7.26 -12.40
C PRO A 521 -41.07 8.62 -11.95
N ILE A 522 -40.36 9.69 -12.31
CA ILE A 522 -40.87 11.05 -12.19
C ILE A 522 -42.08 11.19 -13.10
N ASP A 523 -43.22 11.59 -12.53
CA ASP A 523 -44.34 12.12 -13.31
C ASP A 523 -44.11 13.64 -13.50
N PRO A 524 -43.76 14.10 -14.72
CA PRO A 524 -43.42 15.49 -14.97
C PRO A 524 -44.64 16.43 -14.83
N GLU A 525 -45.88 15.92 -14.94
CA GLU A 525 -47.08 16.76 -14.78
C GLU A 525 -47.31 17.19 -13.34
N THR A 526 -46.87 16.36 -12.38
CA THR A 526 -47.06 16.61 -10.95
C THR A 526 -45.79 17.12 -10.30
N MET A 527 -44.64 16.47 -10.51
CA MET A 527 -43.37 16.75 -9.80
C MET A 527 -43.00 18.23 -9.76
N TRP A 528 -42.99 18.90 -10.91
CA TRP A 528 -42.49 20.27 -11.04
C TRP A 528 -43.54 21.34 -10.75
N LYS A 529 -44.80 20.94 -10.49
CA LYS A 529 -45.87 21.87 -10.14
C LYS A 529 -45.55 22.60 -8.83
N ASP A 530 -45.69 23.92 -8.84
CA ASP A 530 -45.44 24.81 -7.70
C ASP A 530 -43.99 24.76 -7.16
N LEU A 531 -43.04 24.28 -7.96
CA LEU A 531 -41.60 24.39 -7.70
C LEU A 531 -41.18 25.86 -7.80
N VAL A 532 -40.52 26.38 -6.76
CA VAL A 532 -40.10 27.78 -6.68
C VAL A 532 -38.60 27.95 -6.49
N VAL A 533 -37.87 26.91 -6.08
CA VAL A 533 -36.39 26.92 -6.06
C VAL A 533 -35.91 25.64 -6.72
N ASP A 534 -34.95 25.76 -7.63
CA ASP A 534 -34.22 24.65 -8.24
C ASP A 534 -32.75 25.06 -8.45
N MET A 535 -31.90 24.77 -7.46
CA MET A 535 -30.50 25.18 -7.44
C MET A 535 -29.59 23.94 -7.36
N SER A 536 -28.84 23.67 -8.43
CA SER A 536 -27.90 22.53 -8.47
C SER A 536 -26.54 22.81 -7.84
N PHE A 537 -26.19 24.08 -7.57
CA PHE A 537 -24.88 24.49 -7.05
C PHE A 537 -23.66 24.06 -7.90
N ASP A 538 -23.85 23.91 -9.21
CA ASP A 538 -22.79 23.57 -10.19
C ASP A 538 -21.79 24.72 -10.45
N GLY A 539 -21.06 25.12 -9.41
CA GLY A 539 -20.10 26.21 -9.44
C GLY A 539 -20.72 27.62 -9.39
N ASN A 540 -22.03 27.72 -9.19
CA ASN A 540 -22.76 29.00 -9.13
C ASN A 540 -24.03 28.91 -8.27
N LEU A 541 -24.73 30.04 -8.08
CA LEU A 541 -25.98 30.15 -7.30
C LEU A 541 -27.21 30.41 -8.20
N SER A 542 -27.22 29.89 -9.42
CA SER A 542 -28.37 30.06 -10.32
C SER A 542 -29.56 29.24 -9.82
N ASP A 543 -30.76 29.82 -9.97
CA ASP A 543 -32.03 29.15 -9.69
C ASP A 543 -32.77 28.92 -11.01
N ALA A 544 -32.97 27.65 -11.36
CA ALA A 544 -33.60 27.20 -12.59
C ALA A 544 -35.14 27.11 -12.48
N ALA A 545 -35.73 27.39 -11.31
CA ALA A 545 -37.17 27.35 -11.14
C ALA A 545 -37.87 28.37 -12.06
N SER A 546 -38.99 27.95 -12.66
CA SER A 546 -39.76 28.80 -13.58
C SER A 546 -40.29 30.03 -12.85
N GLY A 547 -39.82 31.22 -13.27
CA GLY A 547 -40.24 32.49 -12.69
C GLY A 547 -39.49 32.88 -11.41
N ALA A 548 -38.31 32.30 -11.15
CA ALA A 548 -37.43 32.70 -10.06
C ALA A 548 -37.18 34.23 -10.08
N THR A 549 -37.40 34.87 -8.93
CA THR A 549 -37.19 36.32 -8.75
C THR A 549 -36.21 36.57 -7.61
N GLY A 550 -35.20 37.41 -7.84
CA GLY A 550 -34.11 37.67 -6.89
C GLY A 550 -32.86 36.84 -7.15
N SER A 551 -31.68 37.43 -6.92
CA SER A 551 -30.38 36.75 -7.06
C SER A 551 -29.89 36.31 -5.68
N ALA A 552 -29.76 35.00 -5.47
CA ALA A 552 -29.09 34.48 -4.28
C ALA A 552 -27.64 35.00 -4.24
N ILE A 553 -27.14 35.28 -3.04
CA ILE A 553 -25.77 35.75 -2.84
C ILE A 553 -25.04 34.88 -1.82
N SER A 554 -23.75 34.65 -2.06
CA SER A 554 -22.85 34.08 -1.07
C SER A 554 -22.27 35.18 -0.18
N VAL A 555 -22.24 34.96 1.13
CA VAL A 555 -21.56 35.81 2.10
C VAL A 555 -20.50 34.98 2.82
N GLY A 556 -19.30 35.54 2.98
CA GLY A 556 -18.16 34.83 3.58
C GLY A 556 -17.40 33.97 2.56
N SER A 557 -16.89 32.83 3.01
CA SER A 557 -15.97 31.96 2.24
C SER A 557 -16.66 30.75 1.61
N VAL A 558 -17.86 30.93 1.07
CA VAL A 558 -18.59 29.84 0.37
C VAL A 558 -17.80 29.42 -0.88
N THR A 559 -17.59 28.12 -1.04
CA THR A 559 -16.85 27.53 -2.17
C THR A 559 -17.64 26.36 -2.77
N TYR A 560 -17.15 25.78 -3.87
CA TYR A 560 -17.77 24.63 -4.51
C TYR A 560 -16.84 23.42 -4.47
N VAL A 561 -17.36 22.30 -3.95
CA VAL A 561 -16.66 21.01 -3.81
C VAL A 561 -17.36 19.96 -4.68
N GLU A 562 -16.83 18.73 -4.73
CA GLU A 562 -17.52 17.62 -5.38
C GLU A 562 -18.87 17.33 -4.71
N GLY A 563 -19.92 17.32 -5.51
CA GLY A 563 -21.30 17.10 -5.08
C GLY A 563 -21.79 15.69 -5.39
N LYS A 564 -23.03 15.41 -5.01
CA LYS A 564 -23.71 14.15 -5.34
C LYS A 564 -24.05 14.06 -6.82
N SER A 565 -24.42 15.19 -7.44
CA SER A 565 -24.79 15.26 -8.86
C SER A 565 -23.67 15.81 -9.72
N ASN A 566 -22.88 16.78 -9.22
CA ASN A 566 -21.62 17.24 -9.83
C ASN A 566 -20.82 18.15 -8.88
N LYS A 567 -21.25 19.39 -8.61
CA LYS A 567 -20.65 20.24 -7.56
C LYS A 567 -21.66 20.60 -6.48
N ALA A 568 -21.18 20.68 -5.25
CA ALA A 568 -21.96 21.09 -4.09
C ALA A 568 -21.46 22.43 -3.53
N ALA A 569 -22.36 23.20 -2.94
CA ALA A 569 -21.98 24.37 -2.16
C ALA A 569 -21.40 23.91 -0.81
N TYR A 570 -20.15 24.29 -0.55
CA TYR A 570 -19.48 24.13 0.74
C TYR A 570 -19.47 25.45 1.49
N ILE A 571 -20.10 25.45 2.66
CA ILE A 571 -20.20 26.59 3.56
C ILE A 571 -19.39 26.26 4.81
N PRO A 572 -18.25 26.94 5.04
CA PRO A 572 -17.45 26.72 6.23
C PRO A 572 -18.20 27.09 7.52
N ALA A 573 -17.77 26.51 8.64
CA ALA A 573 -18.35 26.71 9.96
C ALA A 573 -18.40 28.20 10.36
N GLY A 574 -19.36 28.52 11.22
CA GLY A 574 -19.53 29.85 11.79
C GLY A 574 -20.56 30.73 11.10
N ASN A 575 -21.09 31.70 11.87
CA ASN A 575 -22.19 32.59 11.49
C ASN A 575 -21.92 33.53 10.31
N GLY A 576 -20.64 33.74 9.96
CA GLY A 576 -20.23 34.67 8.91
C GLY A 576 -20.28 34.09 7.49
N ASN A 577 -20.51 32.78 7.36
CA ASN A 577 -20.54 32.07 6.09
C ASN A 577 -21.96 31.57 5.83
N TYR A 578 -22.61 32.07 4.78
CA TYR A 578 -23.97 31.62 4.43
C TYR A 578 -24.33 31.99 2.99
N ILE A 579 -25.39 31.36 2.48
CA ILE A 579 -26.05 31.76 1.24
C ILE A 579 -27.38 32.41 1.59
N ASP A 580 -27.60 33.64 1.14
CA ASP A 580 -28.87 34.36 1.30
C ASP A 580 -29.68 34.21 0.01
N LEU A 581 -30.84 33.55 0.07
CA LEU A 581 -31.70 33.35 -1.09
C LEU A 581 -32.44 34.62 -1.54
N GLY A 582 -32.22 35.74 -0.85
CA GLY A 582 -32.77 37.04 -1.19
C GLY A 582 -34.19 37.26 -0.66
N ASN A 583 -34.69 38.48 -0.84
CA ASN A 583 -36.04 38.86 -0.44
C ASN A 583 -37.06 38.34 -1.46
N ARG A 584 -37.55 37.13 -1.18
CA ARG A 584 -38.36 36.32 -2.08
C ARG A 584 -39.76 36.10 -1.52
N SER A 585 -40.78 36.64 -2.20
CA SER A 585 -42.18 36.52 -1.78
C SER A 585 -42.75 35.12 -2.03
N ASP A 586 -42.19 34.39 -3.00
CA ASP A 586 -42.47 32.98 -3.25
C ASP A 586 -41.98 32.06 -2.12
N LEU A 587 -40.95 32.47 -1.36
CA LEU A 587 -40.47 31.79 -0.14
C LEU A 587 -41.20 32.22 1.15
N LYS A 588 -42.24 33.04 1.04
CA LYS A 588 -43.19 33.33 2.12
C LYS A 588 -44.38 32.37 1.98
N PHE A 589 -44.50 31.45 2.93
CA PHE A 589 -45.47 30.36 2.91
C PHE A 589 -46.74 30.70 3.71
N GLY A 590 -46.66 31.66 4.63
CA GLY A 590 -47.77 31.99 5.52
C GLY A 590 -48.23 30.75 6.28
N SER A 591 -49.49 30.37 6.09
CA SER A 591 -50.08 29.15 6.64
C SER A 591 -50.25 28.04 5.59
N GLY A 592 -49.62 28.18 4.42
CA GLY A 592 -49.63 27.21 3.33
C GLY A 592 -48.62 26.07 3.50
N SER A 593 -48.84 24.99 2.77
CA SER A 593 -47.95 23.83 2.74
C SER A 593 -46.69 24.08 1.91
N PHE A 594 -45.60 23.41 2.24
CA PHE A 594 -44.37 23.45 1.45
C PHE A 594 -43.53 22.19 1.61
N THR A 595 -42.60 21.99 0.69
CA THR A 595 -41.59 20.92 0.72
C THR A 595 -40.22 21.50 0.44
N VAL A 596 -39.21 21.06 1.20
CA VAL A 596 -37.79 21.40 0.97
C VAL A 596 -37.03 20.08 0.78
N SER A 597 -36.32 19.95 -0.32
CA SER A 597 -35.49 18.79 -0.63
C SER A 597 -34.08 19.23 -0.98
N PHE A 598 -33.06 18.52 -0.49
CA PHE A 598 -31.66 18.77 -0.83
C PHE A 598 -30.81 17.56 -0.45
N TRP A 599 -29.70 17.39 -1.15
CA TRP A 599 -28.63 16.49 -0.74
C TRP A 599 -27.74 17.17 0.29
N GLN A 600 -27.33 16.45 1.34
CA GLN A 600 -26.33 16.92 2.30
C GLN A 600 -25.40 15.79 2.74
N THR A 601 -24.13 16.14 3.00
CA THR A 601 -23.12 15.28 3.61
C THR A 601 -22.27 16.08 4.62
N GLY A 602 -21.54 15.39 5.49
CA GLY A 602 -20.63 15.98 6.46
C GLY A 602 -21.19 16.08 7.88
N ASN A 603 -20.47 16.81 8.73
CA ASN A 603 -20.72 16.86 10.17
C ASN A 603 -22.10 17.47 10.50
N LEU A 604 -23.00 16.63 11.00
CA LEU A 604 -24.30 17.02 11.56
C LEU A 604 -24.18 17.26 13.07
N SER A 605 -23.56 18.39 13.43
CA SER A 605 -23.37 18.81 14.82
C SER A 605 -24.68 19.30 15.45
N GLY A 606 -24.88 19.05 16.75
CA GLY A 606 -26.07 19.55 17.46
C GLY A 606 -26.26 21.07 17.32
N ASP A 607 -27.50 21.52 17.17
CA ASP A 607 -27.92 22.94 17.05
C ASP A 607 -27.38 23.74 15.84
N GLN A 608 -26.83 23.06 14.83
CA GLN A 608 -26.38 23.68 13.57
C GLN A 608 -27.55 23.96 12.61
N THR A 609 -27.62 25.17 12.05
CA THR A 609 -28.59 25.48 10.99
C THR A 609 -28.09 25.09 9.60
N ILE A 610 -28.89 24.30 8.88
CA ILE A 610 -28.64 23.99 7.46
C ILE A 610 -29.40 24.96 6.56
N ILE A 611 -30.72 25.09 6.75
CA ILE A 611 -31.53 26.07 6.02
C ILE A 611 -32.70 26.55 6.90
N SER A 612 -32.91 27.86 6.95
CA SER A 612 -33.92 28.44 7.85
C SER A 612 -34.37 29.84 7.44
N ASN A 613 -35.59 30.22 7.85
CA ASN A 613 -36.09 31.60 7.78
C ASN A 613 -36.33 32.23 9.17
N LYS A 614 -35.84 31.65 10.27
CA LYS A 614 -36.14 32.12 11.63
C LYS A 614 -34.90 32.52 12.42
N ASN A 615 -35.11 33.16 13.56
CA ASN A 615 -34.09 33.28 14.60
C ASN A 615 -34.07 31.99 15.43
N TRP A 616 -33.03 31.16 15.29
CA TRP A 616 -32.93 29.84 15.93
C TRP A 616 -32.61 29.88 17.42
N ASN A 617 -32.25 31.05 17.99
CA ASN A 617 -31.95 31.20 19.44
C ASN A 617 -33.02 30.62 20.37
N SER A 618 -34.25 30.46 19.87
CA SER A 618 -35.26 29.61 20.49
C SER A 618 -36.08 28.91 19.42
N GLY A 619 -36.26 27.60 19.57
CA GLY A 619 -37.14 26.84 18.68
C GLY A 619 -38.62 27.30 18.74
N LYS A 620 -39.03 28.11 19.73
CA LYS A 620 -40.37 28.73 19.78
C LYS A 620 -40.53 29.98 18.91
N ASN A 621 -39.43 30.62 18.50
CA ASN A 621 -39.52 31.83 17.67
C ASN A 621 -40.26 31.54 16.36
N ALA A 622 -41.02 32.50 15.84
CA ALA A 622 -41.79 32.29 14.62
C ALA A 622 -40.89 31.93 13.42
N GLY A 623 -41.36 31.03 12.57
CA GLY A 623 -40.70 30.56 11.36
C GLY A 623 -40.32 29.08 11.41
N TRP A 624 -39.53 28.65 10.42
CA TRP A 624 -39.10 27.27 10.23
C TRP A 624 -37.58 27.12 10.13
N TYR A 625 -37.12 25.93 10.50
CA TYR A 625 -35.71 25.54 10.55
C TYR A 625 -35.59 24.10 10.10
N ILE A 626 -34.54 23.81 9.33
CA ILE A 626 -34.09 22.47 9.00
C ILE A 626 -32.61 22.36 9.37
N GLY A 627 -32.28 21.38 10.21
CA GLY A 627 -30.91 21.11 10.65
C GLY A 627 -30.83 20.10 11.80
N PRO A 628 -29.63 19.64 12.17
CA PRO A 628 -29.38 18.67 13.26
C PRO A 628 -29.59 19.24 14.66
N ALA A 629 -30.81 19.63 15.04
CA ALA A 629 -31.09 20.13 16.40
C ALA A 629 -30.50 19.23 17.52
N VAL A 630 -30.33 17.93 17.23
CA VAL A 630 -29.44 17.01 17.95
C VAL A 630 -28.40 16.45 16.99
N ALA A 631 -27.20 16.15 17.49
CA ALA A 631 -26.12 15.56 16.69
C ALA A 631 -26.58 14.27 15.98
N ASN A 632 -26.13 14.09 14.74
CA ASN A 632 -26.47 12.93 13.90
C ASN A 632 -27.98 12.77 13.61
N ALA A 633 -28.69 13.89 13.43
CA ALA A 633 -30.11 13.92 13.07
C ALA A 633 -30.42 14.98 12.00
N MET A 634 -31.58 14.88 11.35
CA MET A 634 -32.15 15.96 10.54
C MET A 634 -33.52 16.33 11.10
N THR A 635 -33.66 17.56 11.62
CA THR A 635 -34.85 18.03 12.31
C THR A 635 -35.57 19.10 11.49
N LEU A 636 -36.88 18.91 11.30
CA LEU A 636 -37.79 20.01 11.01
C LEU A 636 -38.23 20.64 12.32
N ASN A 637 -38.01 21.93 12.47
CA ASN A 637 -38.71 22.75 13.45
C ASN A 637 -39.59 23.78 12.76
N ILE A 638 -40.82 23.94 13.24
CA ILE A 638 -41.75 24.97 12.77
C ILE A 638 -42.53 25.57 13.94
N ALA A 639 -42.63 26.89 13.98
CA ALA A 639 -43.29 27.60 15.09
C ALA A 639 -43.97 28.90 14.63
N ASP A 640 -45.01 29.33 15.36
CA ASP A 640 -45.74 30.58 15.12
C ASP A 640 -45.40 31.69 16.15
N GLY A 641 -44.42 31.44 17.03
CA GLY A 641 -44.08 32.32 18.15
C GLY A 641 -44.67 31.88 19.49
N ASN A 642 -45.76 31.10 19.48
CA ASN A 642 -46.42 30.56 20.68
C ASN A 642 -46.38 29.03 20.72
N ASN A 643 -46.74 28.41 19.60
CA ASN A 643 -46.77 26.97 19.35
C ASN A 643 -45.58 26.54 18.51
N ARG A 644 -45.10 25.32 18.75
CA ARG A 644 -43.91 24.73 18.12
C ARG A 644 -44.17 23.26 17.81
N MET A 645 -43.64 22.79 16.68
CA MET A 645 -43.56 21.37 16.35
C MET A 645 -42.15 21.02 15.89
N ASP A 646 -41.65 19.87 16.36
CA ASP A 646 -40.39 19.27 15.94
C ASP A 646 -40.61 17.82 15.52
N THR A 647 -39.92 17.42 14.46
CA THR A 647 -39.80 16.02 14.06
C THR A 647 -38.41 15.78 13.49
N SER A 648 -37.78 14.66 13.84
CA SER A 648 -36.38 14.39 13.50
C SER A 648 -36.17 12.97 13.00
N ALA A 649 -35.39 12.83 11.94
CA ALA A 649 -34.79 11.56 11.54
C ALA A 649 -33.41 11.45 12.20
N GLY A 650 -33.23 10.49 13.11
CA GLY A 650 -31.94 10.23 13.76
C GLY A 650 -31.10 9.16 13.05
N SER A 651 -29.84 9.02 13.44
CA SER A 651 -28.92 7.98 12.96
C SER A 651 -28.66 8.04 11.46
N VAL A 652 -28.47 9.24 10.92
CA VAL A 652 -28.29 9.49 9.47
C VAL A 652 -26.81 9.55 9.05
N GLY A 653 -25.86 9.38 9.97
CA GLY A 653 -24.43 9.35 9.68
C GLY A 653 -23.88 10.68 9.12
N ASN A 654 -22.73 10.58 8.46
CA ASN A 654 -22.06 11.70 7.76
C ASN A 654 -22.07 11.51 6.22
N GLU A 655 -22.74 10.47 5.72
CA GLU A 655 -22.80 10.12 4.30
C GLU A 655 -23.70 11.09 3.52
N TRP A 656 -23.71 11.02 2.19
CA TRP A 656 -24.66 11.76 1.37
C TRP A 656 -26.06 11.21 1.53
N HIS A 657 -27.00 12.04 1.96
CA HIS A 657 -28.41 11.72 2.03
C HIS A 657 -29.27 12.76 1.33
N LEU A 658 -30.32 12.31 0.64
CA LEU A 658 -31.36 13.18 0.12
C LEU A 658 -32.40 13.38 1.22
N PHE A 659 -32.34 14.54 1.87
CA PHE A 659 -33.34 14.92 2.85
C PHE A 659 -34.51 15.58 2.15
N THR A 660 -35.72 15.12 2.44
CA THR A 660 -36.94 15.79 1.98
C THR A 660 -37.86 16.04 3.18
N VAL A 661 -38.11 17.30 3.46
CA VAL A 661 -38.91 17.76 4.59
C VAL A 661 -40.23 18.32 4.07
N THR A 662 -41.34 17.78 4.55
CA THR A 662 -42.68 18.27 4.16
C THR A 662 -43.40 18.92 5.33
N VAL A 663 -44.10 20.01 5.03
CA VAL A 663 -45.04 20.69 5.91
C VAL A 663 -46.39 20.67 5.23
N ASP A 664 -47.27 19.77 5.69
CA ASP A 664 -48.63 19.64 5.19
C ASP A 664 -49.61 20.34 6.13
N ARG A 665 -50.00 21.56 5.77
CA ARG A 665 -50.95 22.36 6.53
C ARG A 665 -52.41 21.93 6.31
N ALA A 666 -52.71 21.19 5.24
CA ALA A 666 -54.05 20.65 5.02
C ALA A 666 -54.34 19.49 5.98
N ASN A 667 -53.36 18.58 6.14
CA ASN A 667 -53.44 17.44 7.05
C ASN A 667 -52.81 17.70 8.43
N GLN A 668 -52.29 18.91 8.66
CA GLN A 668 -51.65 19.34 9.91
C GLN A 668 -50.55 18.36 10.37
N VAL A 669 -49.65 17.96 9.46
CA VAL A 669 -48.53 17.06 9.75
C VAL A 669 -47.23 17.54 9.10
N GLY A 670 -46.11 17.38 9.80
CA GLY A 670 -44.78 17.59 9.26
C GLY A 670 -43.99 16.28 9.26
N LYS A 671 -43.18 16.07 8.22
CA LYS A 671 -42.45 14.81 8.02
C LYS A 671 -41.02 15.04 7.55
N VAL A 672 -40.15 14.11 7.90
CA VAL A 672 -38.77 14.03 7.41
C VAL A 672 -38.57 12.70 6.69
N TYR A 673 -38.19 12.78 5.42
CA TYR A 673 -37.81 11.66 4.58
C TYR A 673 -36.30 11.67 4.38
N VAL A 674 -35.71 10.48 4.37
CA VAL A 674 -34.30 10.26 4.05
C VAL A 674 -34.25 9.24 2.91
N ASP A 675 -33.64 9.62 1.79
CA ASP A 675 -33.50 8.81 0.58
C ASP A 675 -34.83 8.26 0.04
N GLY A 676 -35.89 9.06 0.14
CA GLY A 676 -37.23 8.71 -0.34
C GLY A 676 -38.08 7.91 0.65
N VAL A 677 -37.55 7.61 1.85
CA VAL A 677 -38.26 6.84 2.88
C VAL A 677 -38.64 7.73 4.06
N GLU A 678 -39.90 7.66 4.50
CA GLU A 678 -40.36 8.39 5.70
C GLU A 678 -39.64 7.85 6.94
N LYS A 679 -38.88 8.72 7.64
CA LYS A 679 -38.19 8.36 8.88
C LYS A 679 -38.90 8.86 10.11
N SER A 680 -39.57 10.01 10.02
CA SER A 680 -40.30 10.58 11.13
C SER A 680 -41.48 11.44 10.67
N SER A 681 -42.51 11.50 11.49
CA SER A 681 -43.68 12.36 11.29
C SER A 681 -44.24 12.85 12.63
N LYS A 682 -44.80 14.06 12.63
CA LYS A 682 -45.40 14.67 13.82
C LYS A 682 -46.55 15.59 13.44
N GLU A 683 -47.65 15.51 14.18
CA GLU A 683 -48.77 16.44 14.01
C GLU A 683 -48.43 17.86 14.46
N MET A 684 -48.98 18.84 13.75
CA MET A 684 -48.80 20.27 13.97
C MET A 684 -50.13 21.01 14.19
N ALA A 685 -51.20 20.31 14.57
CA ALA A 685 -52.52 20.89 14.82
C ALA A 685 -52.51 22.11 15.75
N ALA A 686 -51.57 22.17 16.72
CA ALA A 686 -51.39 23.30 17.62
C ALA A 686 -51.01 24.62 16.90
N LEU A 687 -50.38 24.55 15.72
CA LEU A 687 -50.09 25.73 14.89
C LEU A 687 -51.30 26.22 14.09
N GLY A 688 -52.40 25.47 14.03
CA GLY A 688 -53.66 25.84 13.39
C GLY A 688 -53.50 26.45 12.00
N THR A 689 -53.97 27.69 11.83
CA THR A 689 -53.83 28.50 10.61
C THR A 689 -52.86 29.67 10.77
N SER A 690 -52.07 29.69 11.85
CA SER A 690 -51.03 30.70 12.06
C SER A 690 -49.99 30.66 10.95
N GLY A 691 -49.48 31.84 10.57
CA GLY A 691 -48.43 31.98 9.57
C GLY A 691 -47.04 31.74 10.16
N VAL A 692 -46.11 31.23 9.33
CA VAL A 692 -44.70 30.98 9.71
C VAL A 692 -43.74 31.88 8.92
N ASP A 693 -44.25 32.97 8.38
CA ASP A 693 -43.42 33.98 7.73
C ASP A 693 -42.76 34.88 8.75
N THR A 694 -41.52 35.26 8.48
CA THR A 694 -40.74 36.18 9.29
C THR A 694 -40.24 37.34 8.43
N ALA A 695 -39.64 38.34 9.07
CA ALA A 695 -38.92 39.41 8.38
C ALA A 695 -37.58 38.95 7.77
N PHE A 696 -37.11 37.74 8.10
CA PHE A 696 -35.83 37.22 7.61
C PHE A 696 -35.98 36.56 6.22
N ASN A 697 -34.90 36.61 5.43
CA ASN A 697 -34.80 35.80 4.22
C ASN A 697 -34.55 34.34 4.59
N THR A 698 -34.73 33.43 3.63
CA THR A 698 -34.29 32.05 3.77
C THR A 698 -32.77 32.01 3.59
N ILE A 699 -32.06 31.52 4.61
CA ILE A 699 -30.60 31.46 4.68
C ILE A 699 -30.17 29.99 4.71
N ILE A 700 -29.09 29.66 3.99
CA ILE A 700 -28.41 28.36 4.02
C ILE A 700 -27.09 28.52 4.78
N GLY A 701 -26.77 27.60 5.70
CA GLY A 701 -25.54 27.60 6.50
C GLY A 701 -25.59 28.46 7.78
N ALA A 702 -26.63 29.27 7.93
CA ALA A 702 -26.94 30.00 9.17
C ALA A 702 -28.46 30.17 9.31
N ASP A 703 -28.92 30.60 10.48
CA ASP A 703 -30.32 30.97 10.70
C ASP A 703 -30.67 32.33 10.07
N GLY A 704 -31.95 32.66 10.00
CA GLY A 704 -32.44 33.91 9.39
C GLY A 704 -31.89 35.18 10.06
N ASN A 705 -31.54 35.11 11.34
CA ASN A 705 -30.88 36.20 12.08
C ASN A 705 -29.34 36.15 12.00
N LYS A 706 -28.77 35.16 11.30
CA LYS A 706 -27.32 35.01 11.07
C LYS A 706 -26.53 34.89 12.38
N GLY A 707 -27.16 34.32 13.42
CA GLY A 707 -26.60 34.10 14.75
C GLY A 707 -26.23 32.64 15.03
N ASN A 708 -26.69 31.69 14.19
CA ASN A 708 -26.50 30.24 14.41
C ASN A 708 -26.09 29.50 13.12
N GLY A 709 -24.86 29.72 12.66
CA GLY A 709 -24.16 28.90 11.67
C GLY A 709 -23.15 28.00 12.37
N GLY A 710 -23.51 26.72 12.55
CA GLY A 710 -22.76 25.73 13.34
C GLY A 710 -21.51 25.21 12.63
N ALA A 711 -21.40 23.88 12.49
CA ALA A 711 -20.34 23.25 11.70
C ALA A 711 -20.50 23.52 10.18
N ASN A 712 -19.55 23.01 9.39
CA ASN A 712 -19.58 23.14 7.93
C ASN A 712 -20.87 22.53 7.34
N VAL A 713 -21.45 23.18 6.34
CA VAL A 713 -22.59 22.66 5.57
C VAL A 713 -22.15 22.38 4.14
N THR A 714 -22.37 21.16 3.66
CA THR A 714 -22.18 20.79 2.24
C THR A 714 -23.53 20.42 1.67
N MET A 715 -24.03 21.18 0.70
CA MET A 715 -25.38 21.01 0.12
C MET A 715 -25.33 20.92 -1.40
N ASP A 716 -26.14 20.01 -1.95
CA ASP A 716 -26.32 19.81 -3.39
C ASP A 716 -27.83 19.73 -3.73
N ASP A 717 -28.21 20.09 -4.96
CA ASP A 717 -29.57 20.04 -5.52
C ASP A 717 -30.70 20.53 -4.58
N LEU A 718 -30.65 21.80 -4.14
CA LEU A 718 -31.73 22.40 -3.35
C LEU A 718 -32.98 22.64 -4.20
N LYS A 719 -34.10 22.03 -3.81
CA LYS A 719 -35.42 22.24 -4.40
C LYS A 719 -36.46 22.60 -3.34
N ILE A 720 -37.30 23.59 -3.64
CA ILE A 720 -38.38 24.04 -2.75
C ILE A 720 -39.70 24.15 -3.52
N TRP A 721 -40.76 23.56 -2.98
CA TRP A 721 -42.11 23.62 -3.54
C TRP A 721 -43.06 24.37 -2.61
N LYS A 722 -43.99 25.15 -3.16
CA LYS A 722 -45.13 25.75 -2.42
C LYS A 722 -46.31 24.79 -2.25
N ARG A 723 -46.01 23.50 -2.12
CA ARG A 723 -46.97 22.44 -1.84
C ARG A 723 -46.28 21.28 -1.12
N THR A 724 -47.09 20.40 -0.56
CA THR A 724 -46.61 19.10 -0.06
C THR A 724 -46.40 18.16 -1.24
N LEU A 725 -45.22 17.55 -1.35
CA LEU A 725 -45.01 16.38 -2.21
C LEU A 725 -45.61 15.13 -1.55
N SER A 726 -46.24 14.28 -2.36
CA SER A 726 -46.70 12.96 -1.92
C SER A 726 -45.51 12.02 -1.67
N ALA A 727 -45.72 10.96 -0.89
CA ALA A 727 -44.68 9.94 -0.66
C ALA A 727 -44.19 9.31 -1.99
N THR A 728 -45.08 9.15 -2.97
CA THR A 728 -44.73 8.65 -4.31
C THR A 728 -43.83 9.61 -5.07
N GLU A 729 -44.13 10.92 -5.05
CA GLU A 729 -43.28 11.94 -5.68
C GLU A 729 -41.91 12.01 -4.99
N ILE A 730 -41.87 11.99 -3.65
CA ILE A 730 -40.61 12.02 -2.89
C ILE A 730 -39.76 10.78 -3.21
N LYS A 731 -40.40 9.60 -3.30
CA LYS A 731 -39.74 8.37 -3.73
C LYS A 731 -39.24 8.47 -5.17
N ALA A 732 -40.02 9.02 -6.08
CA ALA A 732 -39.63 9.23 -7.47
C ALA A 732 -38.45 10.20 -7.61
N LEU A 733 -38.42 11.28 -6.82
CA LEU A 733 -37.31 12.21 -6.76
C LEU A 733 -36.03 11.50 -6.29
N SER A 734 -36.09 10.75 -5.18
CA SER A 734 -34.96 9.95 -4.70
C SER A 734 -34.48 8.93 -5.75
N ASP A 735 -35.42 8.18 -6.34
CA ASP A 735 -35.11 7.16 -7.33
C ASP A 735 -34.54 7.73 -8.63
N SER A 736 -34.89 8.97 -8.99
CA SER A 736 -34.35 9.63 -10.17
C SER A 736 -32.82 9.80 -10.11
N TYR A 737 -32.26 9.98 -8.91
CA TYR A 737 -30.81 10.02 -8.69
C TYR A 737 -30.15 8.62 -8.68
N LYS A 738 -30.95 7.54 -8.70
CA LYS A 738 -30.48 6.15 -8.78
C LYS A 738 -30.48 5.61 -10.21
N MET A 739 -31.17 6.28 -11.13
CA MET A 739 -31.16 5.93 -12.55
C MET A 739 -29.81 6.34 -13.16
N VAL A 740 -28.85 5.42 -13.19
CA VAL A 740 -27.68 5.59 -14.06
C VAL A 740 -28.03 5.02 -15.44
N PRO A 741 -28.08 5.84 -16.50
CA PRO A 741 -28.35 5.34 -17.84
C PRO A 741 -27.35 4.25 -18.23
N ALA A 742 -27.85 3.16 -18.81
CA ALA A 742 -26.98 2.12 -19.34
C ALA A 742 -26.16 2.64 -20.52
N TYR A 743 -24.91 2.19 -20.64
CA TYR A 743 -24.08 2.53 -21.79
C TYR A 743 -24.63 1.90 -23.06
N THR A 744 -24.62 2.66 -24.16
CA THR A 744 -25.10 2.16 -25.45
C THR A 744 -24.03 1.34 -26.16
N TYR A 745 -24.45 0.56 -27.16
CA TYR A 745 -23.51 -0.20 -27.98
C TYR A 745 -22.52 0.71 -28.73
N GLU A 746 -22.97 1.89 -29.16
CA GLU A 746 -22.13 2.87 -29.84
C GLU A 746 -21.00 3.36 -28.93
N GLN A 747 -21.29 3.59 -27.65
CA GLN A 747 -20.27 3.94 -26.67
C GLN A 747 -19.28 2.79 -26.46
N LEU A 748 -19.77 1.55 -26.36
CA LEU A 748 -18.92 0.35 -26.26
C LEU A 748 -17.99 0.20 -27.47
N ALA A 749 -18.48 0.44 -28.69
CA ALA A 749 -17.68 0.35 -29.91
C ALA A 749 -16.54 1.38 -29.96
N VAL A 750 -16.77 2.59 -29.42
CA VAL A 750 -15.72 3.61 -29.28
C VAL A 750 -14.65 3.14 -28.30
N LEU A 751 -15.07 2.64 -27.14
CA LEU A 751 -14.14 2.16 -26.11
C LEU A 751 -13.34 0.92 -26.55
N GLN A 752 -13.95 0.02 -27.32
CA GLN A 752 -13.25 -1.09 -27.97
C GLN A 752 -12.11 -0.58 -28.85
N SER A 753 -12.39 0.42 -29.68
CA SER A 753 -11.38 1.01 -30.57
C SER A 753 -10.22 1.63 -29.77
N GLU A 754 -10.53 2.31 -28.67
CA GLU A 754 -9.52 2.87 -27.76
C GLU A 754 -8.67 1.79 -27.08
N ALA A 755 -9.32 0.74 -26.55
CA ALA A 755 -8.65 -0.36 -25.88
C ALA A 755 -7.70 -1.13 -26.82
N ALA A 756 -8.15 -1.40 -28.05
CA ALA A 756 -7.33 -2.05 -29.07
C ALA A 756 -6.12 -1.19 -29.47
N ALA A 757 -6.32 0.12 -29.64
CA ALA A 757 -5.24 1.05 -29.95
C ALA A 757 -4.21 1.13 -28.82
N PHE A 758 -4.68 1.19 -27.57
CA PHE A 758 -3.80 1.17 -26.39
C PHE A 758 -2.98 -0.12 -26.32
N ASP A 759 -3.61 -1.29 -26.41
CA ASP A 759 -2.91 -2.58 -26.36
C ASP A 759 -1.86 -2.70 -27.46
N ALA A 760 -2.17 -2.27 -28.68
CA ALA A 760 -1.21 -2.24 -29.79
C ALA A 760 -0.01 -1.31 -29.52
N SER A 761 -0.24 -0.15 -28.92
CA SER A 761 0.80 0.83 -28.60
C SER A 761 1.62 0.49 -27.34
N SER A 762 1.12 -0.40 -26.48
CA SER A 762 1.71 -0.69 -25.17
C SER A 762 3.14 -1.24 -25.22
N SER A 763 3.62 -1.68 -26.39
CA SER A 763 4.95 -2.22 -26.62
C SER A 763 5.87 -1.32 -27.47
N THR A 764 5.39 -0.16 -27.93
CA THR A 764 6.12 0.64 -28.93
C THR A 764 7.05 1.69 -28.32
N VAL A 765 6.85 2.07 -27.06
CA VAL A 765 7.68 3.08 -26.38
C VAL A 765 8.81 2.39 -25.62
N THR A 766 10.04 2.50 -26.14
CA THR A 766 11.24 1.94 -25.49
C THR A 766 11.43 2.56 -24.10
N GLY A 767 11.62 1.72 -23.07
CA GLY A 767 11.75 2.15 -21.68
C GLY A 767 10.42 2.29 -20.94
N VAL A 768 9.29 1.96 -21.56
CA VAL A 768 7.98 1.90 -20.92
C VAL A 768 7.49 0.45 -20.99
N THR A 769 7.15 -0.14 -19.84
CA THR A 769 6.59 -1.49 -19.76
C THR A 769 5.34 -1.47 -18.92
N TYR A 770 4.29 -2.15 -19.39
CA TYR A 770 3.04 -2.32 -18.63
C TYR A 770 3.00 -3.71 -17.99
N SER A 771 2.19 -3.87 -16.94
CA SER A 771 1.99 -5.17 -16.30
C SER A 771 1.37 -6.16 -17.29
N ALA A 772 2.07 -7.28 -17.54
CA ALA A 772 1.56 -8.35 -18.38
C ALA A 772 0.23 -8.91 -17.88
N ALA A 773 0.05 -8.96 -16.55
CA ALA A 773 -1.21 -9.37 -15.94
C ALA A 773 -2.36 -8.41 -16.27
N LYS A 774 -2.13 -7.09 -16.16
CA LYS A 774 -3.14 -6.06 -16.47
C LYS A 774 -3.47 -5.96 -17.95
N LEU A 775 -2.48 -6.11 -18.83
CA LEU A 775 -2.74 -6.26 -20.27
C LEU A 775 -3.52 -7.54 -20.59
N GLY A 776 -3.28 -8.63 -19.86
CA GLY A 776 -4.07 -9.86 -19.94
C GLY A 776 -5.54 -9.64 -19.56
N GLU A 777 -5.79 -8.94 -18.45
CA GLU A 777 -7.14 -8.53 -18.01
C GLU A 777 -7.85 -7.65 -19.06
N LEU A 778 -7.15 -6.64 -19.62
CA LEU A 778 -7.65 -5.79 -20.70
C LEU A 778 -8.07 -6.61 -21.93
N ARG A 779 -7.20 -7.50 -22.40
CA ARG A 779 -7.48 -8.36 -23.56
C ARG A 779 -8.67 -9.28 -23.31
N ALA A 780 -8.81 -9.82 -22.10
CA ALA A 780 -9.95 -10.65 -21.73
C ALA A 780 -11.26 -9.85 -21.75
N ALA A 781 -11.29 -8.66 -21.12
CA ALA A 781 -12.45 -7.78 -21.14
C ALA A 781 -12.81 -7.32 -22.57
N PHE A 782 -11.80 -7.01 -23.38
CA PHE A 782 -11.97 -6.65 -24.79
C PHE A 782 -12.62 -7.79 -25.59
N ASN A 783 -12.20 -9.04 -25.39
CA ASN A 783 -12.79 -10.18 -26.08
C ASN A 783 -14.27 -10.39 -25.73
N VAL A 784 -14.65 -10.19 -24.46
CA VAL A 784 -16.06 -10.25 -24.02
C VAL A 784 -16.86 -9.14 -24.71
N ALA A 785 -16.36 -7.90 -24.68
CA ALA A 785 -16.98 -6.78 -25.34
C ALA A 785 -17.14 -7.01 -26.85
N ALA A 786 -16.11 -7.51 -27.52
CA ALA A 786 -16.08 -7.72 -28.97
C ALA A 786 -17.08 -8.79 -29.45
N ALA A 787 -17.59 -9.64 -28.56
CA ALA A 787 -18.61 -10.63 -28.89
C ALA A 787 -20.04 -10.04 -28.96
N LEU A 788 -20.24 -8.82 -28.45
CA LEU A 788 -21.54 -8.18 -28.41
C LEU A 788 -21.86 -7.42 -29.70
N THR A 789 -23.15 -7.20 -29.94
CA THR A 789 -23.69 -6.45 -31.08
C THR A 789 -24.74 -5.43 -30.61
N ALA A 790 -25.16 -4.51 -31.48
CA ALA A 790 -26.21 -3.53 -31.17
C ALA A 790 -27.57 -4.15 -30.78
N SER A 791 -27.81 -5.42 -31.10
CA SER A 791 -29.01 -6.17 -30.69
C SER A 791 -28.83 -6.98 -29.40
N SER A 792 -27.67 -6.91 -28.76
CA SER A 792 -27.42 -7.62 -27.50
C SER A 792 -28.20 -6.97 -26.35
N PRO A 793 -28.50 -7.71 -25.27
CA PRO A 793 -29.20 -7.15 -24.11
C PRO A 793 -28.47 -5.92 -23.54
N VAL A 794 -29.23 -4.87 -23.21
CA VAL A 794 -28.69 -3.58 -22.72
C VAL A 794 -27.81 -3.76 -21.49
N ASN A 795 -28.17 -4.68 -20.59
CA ASN A 795 -27.38 -5.01 -19.41
C ASN A 795 -26.04 -5.68 -19.74
N GLU A 796 -25.98 -6.51 -20.79
CA GLU A 796 -24.72 -7.15 -21.21
C GLU A 796 -23.77 -6.14 -21.87
N ILE A 797 -24.31 -5.24 -22.70
CA ILE A 797 -23.55 -4.14 -23.32
C ILE A 797 -22.95 -3.24 -22.24
N ASP A 798 -23.79 -2.84 -21.30
CA ASP A 798 -23.40 -1.96 -20.22
C ASP A 798 -22.32 -2.57 -19.30
N GLU A 799 -22.48 -3.84 -18.94
CA GLU A 799 -21.48 -4.56 -18.14
C GLU A 799 -20.15 -4.70 -18.88
N ALA A 800 -20.19 -5.04 -20.18
CA ALA A 800 -19.00 -5.12 -21.02
C ALA A 800 -18.29 -3.77 -21.14
N TYR A 801 -19.05 -2.66 -21.23
CA TYR A 801 -18.48 -1.31 -21.25
C TYR A 801 -17.72 -1.01 -19.97
N VAL A 802 -18.37 -1.17 -18.81
CA VAL A 802 -17.75 -0.87 -17.51
C VAL A 802 -16.52 -1.74 -17.27
N ASN A 803 -16.59 -3.03 -17.57
CA ASN A 803 -15.45 -3.94 -17.38
C ASN A 803 -14.29 -3.59 -18.33
N LEU A 804 -14.57 -3.25 -19.59
CA LEU A 804 -13.53 -2.84 -20.54
C LEU A 804 -12.88 -1.51 -20.14
N LEU A 805 -13.67 -0.55 -19.68
CA LEU A 805 -13.19 0.77 -19.27
C LEU A 805 -12.20 0.63 -18.10
N LEU A 806 -12.62 -0.09 -17.06
CA LEU A 806 -11.80 -0.30 -15.87
C LEU A 806 -10.53 -1.09 -16.19
N ALA A 807 -10.62 -2.11 -17.05
CA ALA A 807 -9.44 -2.88 -17.44
C ALA A 807 -8.46 -2.02 -18.27
N LEU A 808 -8.98 -1.12 -19.11
CA LEU A 808 -8.17 -0.18 -19.88
C LEU A 808 -7.46 0.82 -18.97
N GLU A 809 -8.18 1.41 -18.02
CA GLU A 809 -7.61 2.34 -17.02
C GLU A 809 -6.55 1.65 -16.16
N ALA A 810 -6.86 0.47 -15.61
CA ALA A 810 -5.91 -0.31 -14.82
C ALA A 810 -4.66 -0.69 -15.61
N ALA A 811 -4.81 -1.00 -16.91
CA ALA A 811 -3.67 -1.27 -17.78
C ALA A 811 -2.83 -0.01 -18.03
N LYS A 812 -3.46 1.14 -18.31
CA LYS A 812 -2.80 2.45 -18.47
C LYS A 812 -1.99 2.84 -17.22
N ASP A 813 -2.53 2.56 -16.03
CA ASP A 813 -1.90 2.90 -14.75
C ASP A 813 -0.81 1.93 -14.33
N SER A 814 -0.73 0.73 -14.92
CA SER A 814 0.24 -0.32 -14.56
C SER A 814 1.66 -0.09 -15.10
N VAL A 815 1.98 1.16 -15.43
CA VAL A 815 3.18 1.54 -16.14
C VAL A 815 4.43 1.51 -15.24
N THR A 816 5.48 0.90 -15.74
CA THR A 816 6.83 0.93 -15.17
C THR A 816 7.76 1.59 -16.16
N TYR A 817 8.55 2.56 -15.68
CA TYR A 817 9.48 3.32 -16.50
C TYR A 817 10.91 2.87 -16.23
N THR A 818 11.67 2.70 -17.30
CA THR A 818 13.12 2.52 -17.28
C THR A 818 13.76 3.76 -17.89
N PHE A 819 14.29 4.63 -17.02
CA PHE A 819 14.95 5.87 -17.43
C PHE A 819 16.42 5.65 -17.74
N ILE A 820 16.95 6.43 -18.68
CA ILE A 820 18.39 6.52 -18.97
C ILE A 820 19.08 7.13 -17.74
N PRO A 821 20.13 6.51 -17.18
CA PRO A 821 20.86 7.06 -16.06
C PRO A 821 21.48 8.43 -16.40
N LYS A 822 21.01 9.49 -15.75
CA LYS A 822 21.51 10.87 -15.97
C LYS A 822 22.71 11.27 -15.11
N SER A 823 23.27 10.34 -14.34
CA SER A 823 24.39 10.59 -13.40
C SER A 823 25.63 11.23 -14.03
N ASN A 824 25.83 11.07 -15.35
CA ASN A 824 26.94 11.67 -16.09
C ASN A 824 26.54 12.90 -16.94
N PHE A 825 25.26 13.28 -16.93
CA PHE A 825 24.78 14.38 -17.75
C PHE A 825 25.30 15.70 -17.17
N THR A 826 25.63 16.64 -18.06
CA THR A 826 26.03 18.00 -17.67
C THR A 826 25.19 19.04 -18.39
N ILE A 827 25.04 20.22 -17.79
CA ILE A 827 24.42 21.38 -18.46
C ILE A 827 25.49 22.11 -19.27
N GLU A 828 25.27 22.23 -20.58
CA GLU A 828 26.15 22.99 -21.48
C GLU A 828 25.72 24.45 -21.60
N ALA A 829 24.42 24.70 -21.76
CA ALA A 829 23.87 26.04 -21.90
C ALA A 829 22.39 26.08 -21.48
N PHE A 830 21.86 27.26 -21.18
CA PHE A 830 20.45 27.46 -20.84
C PHE A 830 20.01 28.90 -21.14
N SER A 831 18.69 29.13 -21.21
CA SER A 831 18.14 30.46 -21.47
C SER A 831 18.24 31.40 -20.27
N SER A 832 17.80 30.95 -19.09
CA SER A 832 17.80 31.73 -17.85
C SER A 832 17.65 30.85 -16.61
N TYR A 833 17.99 31.40 -15.44
CA TYR A 833 17.60 30.86 -14.14
C TYR A 833 17.37 32.00 -13.12
N ALA A 834 16.78 31.70 -11.97
CA ALA A 834 16.57 32.65 -10.88
C ALA A 834 17.82 32.73 -9.98
N ASP A 835 18.51 33.86 -10.03
CA ASP A 835 19.82 34.08 -9.39
C ASP A 835 19.75 34.20 -7.85
N ASN A 836 18.56 34.39 -7.29
CA ASN A 836 18.31 34.76 -5.88
C ASN A 836 17.94 33.60 -4.96
N GLU A 837 17.73 32.39 -5.50
CA GLU A 837 17.12 31.27 -4.75
C GLU A 837 17.77 29.91 -5.04
N ASP A 838 19.05 29.90 -5.43
CA ASP A 838 19.83 28.68 -5.75
C ASP A 838 19.16 27.75 -6.80
N ALA A 839 18.29 28.30 -7.66
CA ALA A 839 17.47 27.55 -8.60
C ALA A 839 18.14 27.29 -9.97
N PHE A 840 19.34 26.74 -9.93
CA PHE A 840 20.19 26.55 -11.10
C PHE A 840 19.67 25.46 -12.07
N ALA A 841 19.96 25.61 -13.37
CA ALA A 841 19.59 24.61 -14.39
C ALA A 841 20.16 23.21 -14.09
N ARG A 842 21.34 23.11 -13.46
CA ARG A 842 21.96 21.81 -13.12
C ARG A 842 21.16 20.97 -12.12
N ASN A 843 20.32 21.62 -11.31
CA ASN A 843 19.52 20.93 -10.29
C ASN A 843 18.52 19.95 -10.93
N MET A 844 18.14 20.17 -12.20
CA MET A 844 17.24 19.25 -12.90
C MET A 844 17.82 17.86 -13.21
N LEU A 845 19.11 17.65 -12.89
CA LEU A 845 19.86 16.43 -13.17
C LEU A 845 20.45 15.78 -11.90
N ASP A 846 20.29 16.37 -10.71
CA ASP A 846 21.03 15.96 -9.51
C ASP A 846 20.38 14.80 -8.73
N GLY A 847 19.11 14.48 -9.02
CA GLY A 847 18.37 13.41 -8.35
C GLY A 847 17.82 13.79 -6.98
N ASP A 848 17.92 15.06 -6.59
CA ASP A 848 17.34 15.61 -5.37
C ASP A 848 16.04 16.38 -5.68
N PRO A 849 14.85 15.81 -5.38
CA PRO A 849 13.59 16.48 -5.66
C PRO A 849 13.37 17.77 -4.84
N SER A 850 14.22 18.07 -3.85
CA SER A 850 14.16 19.29 -3.06
C SER A 850 14.86 20.48 -3.72
N THR A 851 15.75 20.25 -4.70
CA THR A 851 16.38 21.31 -5.51
C THR A 851 15.54 21.57 -6.76
N ILE A 852 15.69 22.75 -7.36
CA ILE A 852 14.89 23.15 -8.54
C ILE A 852 15.72 23.86 -9.60
N TRP A 853 15.32 23.73 -10.85
CA TRP A 853 15.55 24.77 -11.87
C TRP A 853 14.34 25.69 -11.91
N HIS A 854 14.57 27.00 -11.84
CA HIS A 854 13.54 28.01 -12.03
C HIS A 854 14.04 29.02 -13.05
N SER A 855 13.32 29.21 -14.16
CA SER A 855 13.68 30.26 -15.14
C SER A 855 13.52 31.65 -14.51
N LYS A 856 14.23 32.65 -14.99
CA LYS A 856 14.22 34.00 -14.40
C LYS A 856 12.83 34.62 -14.36
N TRP A 857 12.31 34.84 -13.14
CA TRP A 857 10.99 35.41 -12.90
C TRP A 857 11.04 36.86 -12.38
N GLU A 858 12.18 37.30 -11.84
CA GLU A 858 12.36 38.67 -11.37
C GLU A 858 12.50 39.67 -12.52
N ALA A 859 12.08 40.92 -12.28
CA ALA A 859 12.10 41.97 -13.29
C ALA A 859 13.53 42.32 -13.76
N PRO A 860 13.80 42.37 -15.08
CA PRO A 860 12.88 42.02 -16.16
C PRO A 860 12.76 40.49 -16.30
N ALA A 861 11.54 39.98 -16.10
CA ALA A 861 11.25 38.55 -16.26
C ALA A 861 11.45 38.17 -17.73
N SER A 862 12.02 37.00 -17.98
CA SER A 862 12.25 36.52 -19.34
C SER A 862 10.98 35.84 -19.85
N ASN A 863 10.52 36.20 -21.05
CA ASN A 863 9.37 35.54 -21.68
C ASN A 863 9.76 34.17 -22.25
N PHE A 864 8.77 33.29 -22.42
CA PHE A 864 8.92 32.03 -23.16
C PHE A 864 9.46 32.27 -24.58
N PRO A 865 10.25 31.33 -25.15
CA PRO A 865 10.55 30.00 -24.59
C PRO A 865 11.72 29.98 -23.60
N HIS A 866 11.66 29.08 -22.62
CA HIS A 866 12.79 28.75 -21.74
C HIS A 866 13.43 27.44 -22.18
N TRP A 867 14.75 27.33 -22.15
CA TRP A 867 15.42 26.14 -22.67
C TRP A 867 16.70 25.79 -21.90
N VAL A 868 17.07 24.52 -21.96
CA VAL A 868 18.30 23.95 -21.39
C VAL A 868 18.92 22.98 -22.40
N ILE A 869 20.23 23.07 -22.58
CA ILE A 869 21.04 22.13 -23.37
C ILE A 869 21.85 21.26 -22.41
N MET A 870 21.68 19.95 -22.55
CA MET A 870 22.34 18.93 -21.76
C MET A 870 23.33 18.15 -22.64
N ASP A 871 24.49 17.79 -22.10
CA ASP A 871 25.41 16.83 -22.71
C ASP A 871 25.27 15.48 -22.00
N ALA A 872 24.73 14.49 -22.72
CA ALA A 872 24.54 13.14 -22.21
C ALA A 872 25.81 12.29 -22.18
N LYS A 873 26.94 12.83 -22.67
CA LYS A 873 28.26 12.19 -22.86
C LYS A 873 28.32 11.12 -23.95
N ASN A 874 27.24 10.37 -24.14
CA ASN A 874 27.07 9.42 -25.23
C ASN A 874 25.87 9.80 -26.10
N SER A 875 25.87 9.38 -27.36
CA SER A 875 24.72 9.57 -28.26
C SER A 875 23.56 8.72 -27.77
N LEU A 876 22.39 9.35 -27.57
CA LEU A 876 21.19 8.68 -27.10
C LEU A 876 20.11 8.69 -28.18
N SER A 877 19.24 7.69 -28.16
CA SER A 877 18.01 7.63 -28.95
C SER A 877 16.82 7.77 -28.00
N LEU A 878 16.25 8.97 -27.92
CA LEU A 878 15.25 9.38 -26.94
C LEU A 878 13.83 9.02 -27.41
N SER A 879 13.04 8.38 -26.55
CA SER A 879 11.66 7.94 -26.83
C SER A 879 10.59 8.66 -25.99
N GLY A 880 10.97 9.23 -24.85
CA GLY A 880 10.03 9.77 -23.88
C GLY A 880 10.74 10.60 -22.82
N ILE A 881 9.95 11.36 -22.06
CA ILE A 881 10.45 12.32 -21.08
C ILE A 881 9.52 12.39 -19.87
N GLN A 882 10.11 12.45 -18.69
CA GLN A 882 9.43 12.71 -17.43
C GLN A 882 9.93 14.00 -16.82
N ARG A 883 9.02 14.74 -16.18
CA ARG A 883 9.36 15.82 -15.26
C ARG A 883 8.94 15.50 -13.84
N THR A 884 9.68 16.01 -12.86
CA THR A 884 9.28 16.07 -11.45
C THR A 884 9.02 17.53 -11.07
N SER A 885 7.89 17.80 -10.43
CA SER A 885 7.53 19.14 -9.97
C SER A 885 8.38 19.59 -8.80
N ARG A 886 8.38 20.90 -8.52
CA ARG A 886 8.88 21.41 -7.23
C ARG A 886 7.99 20.93 -6.08
N MET A 887 8.57 20.80 -4.90
CA MET A 887 7.84 20.50 -3.67
C MET A 887 6.89 21.66 -3.30
N ASN A 888 5.67 21.33 -2.85
CA ASN A 888 4.69 22.30 -2.35
C ASN A 888 4.30 23.38 -3.38
N GLN A 889 4.13 22.98 -4.63
CA GLN A 889 3.79 23.90 -5.71
C GLN A 889 2.36 24.43 -5.56
N THR A 890 2.22 25.76 -5.37
CA THR A 890 0.94 26.46 -5.16
C THR A 890 0.35 27.08 -6.43
N ALA A 891 1.11 27.13 -7.53
CA ALA A 891 0.70 27.75 -8.80
C ALA A 891 1.12 26.89 -10.01
N SER A 892 0.30 26.89 -11.08
CA SER A 892 0.43 26.02 -12.26
C SER A 892 1.53 26.44 -13.27
N GLU A 893 2.66 26.90 -12.75
CA GLU A 893 3.77 27.57 -13.48
C GLU A 893 4.87 26.57 -13.89
N PHE A 894 4.47 25.36 -14.29
CA PHE A 894 5.37 24.26 -14.66
C PHE A 894 5.21 23.91 -16.15
N PRO A 895 6.20 23.23 -16.77
CA PRO A 895 6.17 22.96 -18.22
C PRO A 895 4.90 22.24 -18.66
N LYS A 896 4.23 22.76 -19.69
CA LYS A 896 3.07 22.15 -20.34
C LYS A 896 3.45 21.66 -21.74
N GLU A 897 3.57 22.58 -22.69
CA GLU A 897 4.00 22.29 -24.06
C GLU A 897 5.50 22.46 -24.18
N PHE A 898 6.17 21.50 -24.82
CA PHE A 898 7.61 21.54 -24.99
C PHE A 898 8.08 20.94 -26.32
N GLU A 899 9.31 21.28 -26.69
CA GLU A 899 10.05 20.74 -27.82
C GLU A 899 11.36 20.13 -27.32
N VAL A 900 11.82 19.06 -27.96
CA VAL A 900 13.12 18.43 -27.71
C VAL A 900 13.87 18.31 -29.03
N TYR A 901 15.16 18.68 -29.01
CA TYR A 901 16.08 18.50 -30.13
C TYR A 901 17.27 17.69 -29.64
N ALA A 902 17.85 16.86 -30.52
CA ALA A 902 19.06 16.11 -30.23
C ALA A 902 20.02 16.18 -31.42
N SER A 903 21.32 16.32 -31.15
CA SER A 903 22.38 16.24 -32.15
C SER A 903 23.69 15.73 -31.53
N ASP A 904 24.54 15.09 -32.33
CA ASP A 904 25.92 14.77 -31.94
C ASP A 904 26.88 15.96 -32.06
N ASN A 905 26.44 17.04 -32.73
CA ASN A 905 27.17 18.29 -32.85
C ASN A 905 26.48 19.39 -32.05
N LEU A 906 27.15 19.91 -31.02
CA LEU A 906 26.62 20.96 -30.15
C LEU A 906 26.23 22.24 -30.91
N ALA A 907 26.94 22.56 -32.00
CA ALA A 907 26.68 23.77 -32.78
C ALA A 907 25.29 23.78 -33.43
N ASP A 908 24.77 22.60 -33.78
CA ASP A 908 23.45 22.44 -34.42
C ASP A 908 22.32 22.97 -33.51
N LEU A 909 22.47 22.85 -32.19
CA LEU A 909 21.46 23.27 -31.21
C LEU A 909 21.37 24.79 -31.05
N SER A 910 22.23 25.54 -31.76
CA SER A 910 22.19 27.00 -31.86
C SER A 910 21.94 27.48 -33.30
N ASP A 911 21.85 26.59 -34.28
CA ASP A 911 21.61 26.91 -35.69
C ASP A 911 20.11 27.04 -35.99
N GLU A 912 19.70 28.18 -36.56
CA GLU A 912 18.27 28.45 -36.82
C GLU A 912 17.67 27.50 -37.87
N ALA A 913 18.44 27.07 -38.88
CA ALA A 913 17.94 26.17 -39.91
C ALA A 913 17.77 24.75 -39.38
N PHE A 914 18.67 24.30 -38.49
CA PHE A 914 18.54 23.01 -37.81
C PHE A 914 17.30 22.95 -36.91
N LEU A 915 17.05 24.00 -36.11
CA LEU A 915 15.90 24.09 -35.21
C LEU A 915 14.57 24.27 -35.97
N ALA A 916 14.59 24.91 -37.14
CA ALA A 916 13.39 25.06 -37.98
C ALA A 916 12.99 23.76 -38.69
N ASN A 917 13.90 22.78 -38.81
CA ASN A 917 13.60 21.52 -39.46
C ASN A 917 12.82 20.58 -38.55
N ASP A 918 11.56 20.30 -38.91
CA ASP A 918 10.70 19.39 -38.16
C ASP A 918 11.30 17.99 -37.99
N ALA A 919 12.19 17.54 -38.88
CA ALA A 919 12.88 16.24 -38.75
C ALA A 919 13.73 16.14 -37.47
N ASN A 920 14.29 17.25 -36.99
CA ASN A 920 15.19 17.31 -35.83
C ASN A 920 14.47 17.58 -34.50
N LYS A 921 13.16 17.79 -34.54
CA LYS A 921 12.33 18.24 -33.43
C LYS A 921 11.34 17.17 -33.01
N ALA A 922 11.37 16.75 -31.74
CA ALA A 922 10.26 16.05 -31.11
C ALA A 922 9.43 17.03 -30.26
N THR A 923 8.14 16.76 -30.12
CA THR A 923 7.21 17.57 -29.31
C THR A 923 6.30 16.69 -28.48
N SER A 924 5.87 17.18 -27.33
CA SER A 924 4.80 16.57 -26.55
C SER A 924 4.19 17.57 -25.55
N ILE A 925 3.19 17.10 -24.82
CA ILE A 925 2.50 17.84 -23.77
C ILE A 925 2.54 17.00 -22.49
N PHE A 926 2.93 17.63 -21.39
CA PHE A 926 2.73 17.10 -20.05
C PHE A 926 1.26 17.28 -19.68
N GLY A 927 0.55 16.18 -19.38
CA GLY A 927 -0.91 16.14 -19.32
C GLY A 927 -1.50 16.33 -17.92
N LYS A 928 -0.69 16.24 -16.84
CA LYS A 928 -1.20 16.31 -15.47
C LYS A 928 -1.16 17.74 -14.93
N THR A 929 -2.32 18.25 -14.49
CA THR A 929 -2.46 19.49 -13.70
C THR A 929 -2.51 19.15 -12.22
N TRP A 930 -1.59 19.66 -11.41
CA TRP A 930 -1.58 19.36 -9.98
C TRP A 930 -0.97 20.47 -9.12
N THR A 931 -1.51 20.64 -7.91
CA THR A 931 -1.03 21.51 -6.82
C THR A 931 -0.95 20.67 -5.53
N GLY A 932 0.12 20.75 -4.76
CA GLY A 932 0.36 19.85 -3.61
C GLY A 932 1.84 19.58 -3.33
N SER A 933 2.16 18.40 -2.76
CA SER A 933 3.51 17.87 -2.48
C SER A 933 4.44 17.74 -3.72
N THR A 934 5.11 16.62 -4.00
CA THR A 934 5.93 16.45 -5.24
C THR A 934 5.23 15.47 -6.17
N TYR A 935 5.12 15.76 -7.48
CA TYR A 935 4.52 14.84 -8.46
C TYR A 935 5.40 14.64 -9.70
N LYS A 936 5.16 13.51 -10.40
CA LYS A 936 5.85 13.13 -11.63
C LYS A 936 4.87 13.01 -12.79
N ASP A 937 5.29 13.47 -13.97
CA ASP A 937 4.49 13.42 -15.19
C ASP A 937 5.37 12.97 -16.37
N PHE A 938 5.02 11.84 -16.98
CA PHE A 938 5.72 11.26 -18.11
C PHE A 938 4.86 11.36 -19.37
N THR A 939 5.50 11.65 -20.48
CA THR A 939 4.85 11.60 -21.79
C THR A 939 5.80 11.04 -22.85
N PRO A 940 5.33 10.16 -23.75
CA PRO A 940 6.12 9.77 -24.90
C PRO A 940 6.36 10.97 -25.81
N LEU A 941 7.50 10.97 -26.49
CA LEU A 941 7.74 11.91 -27.58
C LEU A 941 6.90 11.48 -28.79
N ASN A 942 6.42 12.46 -29.57
CA ASN A 942 5.68 12.17 -30.80
C ASN A 942 6.51 11.38 -31.85
N LYS A 943 7.84 11.38 -31.71
CA LYS A 943 8.78 10.52 -32.44
C LYS A 943 10.11 10.41 -31.68
N THR A 944 10.89 9.40 -32.05
CA THR A 944 12.26 9.23 -31.57
C THR A 944 13.20 10.25 -32.22
N ILE A 945 14.12 10.79 -31.43
CA ILE A 945 15.22 11.66 -31.90
C ILE A 945 16.54 11.17 -31.30
N SER A 946 17.65 11.37 -32.03
CA SER A 946 18.95 10.86 -31.60
C SER A 946 20.04 11.92 -31.59
N GLY A 947 20.94 11.82 -30.60
CA GLY A 947 22.11 12.68 -30.47
C GLY A 947 22.67 12.68 -29.05
N ARG A 948 23.92 13.13 -28.90
CA ARG A 948 24.60 13.31 -27.61
C ARG A 948 24.11 14.53 -26.83
N TYR A 949 23.91 15.64 -27.53
CA TYR A 949 23.46 16.89 -26.94
C TYR A 949 21.95 17.02 -27.07
N ILE A 950 21.27 17.35 -25.98
CA ILE A 950 19.82 17.40 -25.88
C ILE A 950 19.38 18.81 -25.52
N LYS A 951 18.60 19.46 -26.39
CA LYS A 951 17.97 20.75 -26.09
C LYS A 951 16.51 20.55 -25.72
N PHE A 952 16.16 20.82 -24.47
CA PHE A 952 14.78 20.82 -23.97
C PHE A 952 14.26 22.25 -23.94
N VAL A 953 13.12 22.51 -24.60
CA VAL A 953 12.54 23.85 -24.79
C VAL A 953 11.11 23.86 -24.27
N VAL A 954 10.85 24.63 -23.22
CA VAL A 954 9.51 24.88 -22.67
C VAL A 954 8.85 26.03 -23.44
N LYS A 955 7.65 25.79 -23.96
CA LYS A 955 6.89 26.76 -24.77
C LYS A 955 5.80 27.46 -23.96
N SER A 956 5.19 26.77 -23.00
CA SER A 956 4.11 27.29 -22.18
C SER A 956 3.99 26.55 -20.84
N THR A 957 3.20 27.13 -19.93
CA THR A 957 2.75 26.48 -18.68
C THR A 957 1.23 26.44 -18.65
N TYR A 958 0.66 25.80 -17.62
CA TYR A 958 -0.79 25.81 -17.40
C TYR A 958 -1.31 27.14 -16.85
N ASN A 959 -0.47 27.96 -16.23
CA ASN A 959 -0.77 29.35 -15.95
C ASN A 959 -0.48 30.20 -17.19
N THR A 960 -1.51 30.53 -17.97
CA THR A 960 -1.37 31.28 -19.23
C THR A 960 -0.85 32.72 -19.05
N ALA A 961 -0.89 33.25 -17.82
CA ALA A 961 -0.33 34.56 -17.49
C ALA A 961 1.15 34.51 -17.04
N ALA A 962 1.69 33.30 -16.79
CA ALA A 962 3.07 33.15 -16.35
C ALA A 962 4.04 33.38 -17.51
N THR A 963 5.15 34.05 -17.23
CA THR A 963 6.27 34.23 -18.17
C THR A 963 7.44 33.30 -17.87
N PHE A 964 7.40 32.56 -16.77
CA PHE A 964 8.47 31.72 -16.24
C PHE A 964 7.99 30.28 -16.00
N THR A 965 8.93 29.36 -15.78
CA THR A 965 8.68 27.96 -15.45
C THR A 965 9.65 27.43 -14.39
N SER A 966 9.26 26.36 -13.69
CA SER A 966 10.13 25.64 -12.75
C SER A 966 9.88 24.14 -12.72
N MET A 967 10.90 23.37 -12.35
CA MET A 967 10.83 21.92 -12.08
C MET A 967 11.98 21.45 -11.19
N SER A 968 11.81 20.31 -10.52
CA SER A 968 12.89 19.68 -9.74
C SER A 968 13.77 18.78 -10.58
N GLU A 969 13.19 17.91 -11.42
CA GLU A 969 13.96 16.91 -12.19
C GLU A 969 13.43 16.73 -13.60
N ILE A 970 14.33 16.35 -14.51
CA ILE A 970 14.00 15.83 -15.84
C ILE A 970 14.64 14.45 -16.05
N ASP A 971 13.87 13.50 -16.57
CA ASP A 971 14.35 12.15 -16.90
C ASP A 971 13.95 11.79 -18.34
N PHE A 972 14.75 10.94 -18.99
CA PHE A 972 14.51 10.51 -20.37
C PHE A 972 14.42 8.98 -20.46
N THR A 973 13.56 8.48 -21.34
CA THR A 973 13.57 7.07 -21.76
C THR A 973 14.21 6.94 -23.13
N GLY A 974 14.81 5.79 -23.43
CA GLY A 974 15.49 5.56 -24.70
C GLY A 974 16.63 4.53 -24.58
N THR A 975 17.56 4.56 -25.54
CA THR A 975 18.75 3.68 -25.57
C THR A 975 20.00 4.47 -25.95
N GLU A 976 21.16 3.97 -25.54
CA GLU A 976 22.45 4.47 -26.03
C GLU A 976 22.69 3.97 -27.45
N VAL A 977 23.17 4.84 -28.33
CA VAL A 977 23.49 4.50 -29.73
C VAL A 977 24.96 4.07 -29.79
N GLU A 978 25.22 2.82 -30.20
CA GLU A 978 26.59 2.32 -30.37
C GLU A 978 27.34 3.12 -31.46
N LYS A 979 28.51 3.67 -31.10
CA LYS A 979 29.41 4.36 -32.04
C LYS A 979 30.09 3.34 -32.96
N GLN A 980 29.88 3.46 -34.27
CA GLN A 980 30.56 2.62 -35.27
C GLN A 980 32.08 2.92 -35.25
N LEU A 981 32.91 1.90 -35.02
CA LEU A 981 34.36 2.03 -34.88
C LEU A 981 35.04 2.21 -36.26
N GLU A 982 35.88 3.25 -36.41
CA GLU A 982 36.77 3.41 -37.58
C GLU A 982 37.82 2.30 -37.59
N LYS A 983 37.94 1.57 -38.68
CA LYS A 983 38.85 0.42 -38.75
C LYS A 983 39.37 0.13 -40.15
N ALA A 984 40.50 -0.56 -40.21
CA ALA A 984 40.93 -1.27 -41.40
C ALA A 984 40.05 -2.50 -41.65
N SER A 985 40.06 -2.99 -42.89
CA SER A 985 39.45 -4.27 -43.27
C SER A 985 40.47 -5.15 -43.99
N LEU A 986 40.33 -6.47 -43.80
CA LEU A 986 41.03 -7.51 -44.56
C LEU A 986 40.00 -8.56 -44.94
N LYS A 987 39.89 -8.87 -46.23
CA LYS A 987 38.98 -9.90 -46.75
C LYS A 987 39.62 -10.64 -47.93
N GLY A 988 39.29 -11.89 -48.15
CA GLY A 988 39.86 -12.67 -49.24
C GLY A 988 39.87 -14.16 -48.94
N ASP A 989 40.82 -14.88 -49.51
CA ASP A 989 40.90 -16.34 -49.38
C ASP A 989 40.97 -16.77 -47.91
N ALA A 990 40.10 -17.70 -47.53
CA ALA A 990 40.03 -18.24 -46.17
C ALA A 990 40.70 -19.61 -46.02
N LYS A 991 41.08 -20.26 -47.13
CA LYS A 991 41.74 -21.58 -47.16
C LYS A 991 42.77 -21.66 -48.29
N ALA A 992 43.88 -22.34 -48.04
CA ALA A 992 44.86 -22.68 -49.09
C ALA A 992 45.63 -23.96 -48.73
N ALA A 993 45.92 -24.79 -49.72
CA ALA A 993 46.76 -25.97 -49.52
C ALA A 993 48.25 -25.59 -49.34
N ALA A 994 49.03 -26.45 -48.69
CA ALA A 994 50.49 -26.28 -48.64
C ALA A 994 51.07 -26.17 -50.07
N GLY A 995 51.83 -25.10 -50.35
CA GLY A 995 52.31 -24.77 -51.70
C GLY A 995 51.32 -23.99 -52.59
N GLY A 996 50.13 -23.62 -52.09
CA GLY A 996 49.15 -22.77 -52.79
C GLY A 996 49.31 -21.27 -52.51
N SER A 997 48.65 -20.43 -53.31
CA SER A 997 48.60 -18.97 -53.13
C SER A 997 47.39 -18.52 -52.31
N VAL A 998 47.51 -17.39 -51.62
CA VAL A 998 46.47 -16.72 -50.83
C VAL A 998 46.39 -15.26 -51.25
N GLU A 999 45.22 -14.80 -51.62
CA GLU A 999 44.96 -13.41 -52.00
C GLU A 999 44.02 -12.74 -51.00
N LEU A 1000 44.46 -11.63 -50.41
CA LEU A 1000 43.69 -10.79 -49.51
C LEU A 1000 43.54 -9.38 -50.08
N THR A 1001 42.48 -8.69 -49.70
CA THR A 1001 42.17 -7.31 -50.04
C THR A 1001 42.13 -6.50 -48.76
N TYR A 1002 42.92 -5.44 -48.70
CA TYR A 1002 42.92 -4.46 -47.62
C TYR A 1002 42.05 -3.26 -47.98
N GLY A 1003 41.30 -2.77 -47.00
CA GLY A 1003 40.43 -1.60 -47.12
C GLY A 1003 40.25 -0.82 -45.83
N LEU A 1004 39.38 0.19 -45.86
CA LEU A 1004 38.95 0.97 -44.69
C LEU A 1004 37.43 0.94 -44.53
N GLU A 1005 36.96 0.93 -43.29
CA GLU A 1005 35.54 0.95 -42.91
C GLU A 1005 35.27 2.01 -41.85
N ASN A 1006 34.19 2.77 -42.04
CA ASN A 1006 33.69 3.82 -41.14
C ASN A 1006 34.66 4.97 -40.85
N VAL A 1007 35.75 5.14 -41.62
CA VAL A 1007 36.70 6.25 -41.45
C VAL A 1007 36.05 7.53 -41.95
N ALA A 1008 35.89 8.52 -41.07
CA ALA A 1008 35.31 9.80 -41.41
C ALA A 1008 36.39 10.81 -41.83
N GLY A 1009 36.00 11.80 -42.65
CA GLY A 1009 36.89 12.88 -43.06
C GLY A 1009 37.79 12.55 -44.26
N THR A 1010 38.85 13.35 -44.42
CA THR A 1010 39.79 13.22 -45.54
C THR A 1010 40.97 12.36 -45.10
N VAL A 1011 41.44 11.40 -45.91
CA VAL A 1011 42.69 10.67 -45.66
C VAL A 1011 43.60 10.83 -46.86
N MET A 1012 44.75 11.47 -46.66
CA MET A 1012 45.78 11.67 -47.68
C MET A 1012 46.84 10.59 -47.64
N ALA A 1013 47.24 10.14 -46.45
CA ALA A 1013 48.31 9.16 -46.28
C ALA A 1013 47.96 8.11 -45.20
N GLN A 1014 48.57 6.93 -45.33
CA GLN A 1014 48.44 5.82 -44.40
C GLN A 1014 49.80 5.20 -44.06
N ASP A 1015 50.01 4.87 -42.78
CA ASP A 1015 51.11 4.02 -42.30
C ASP A 1015 50.55 2.71 -41.75
N ILE A 1016 50.77 1.63 -42.50
CA ILE A 1016 50.13 0.34 -42.29
C ILE A 1016 51.20 -0.68 -41.90
N THR A 1017 51.01 -1.38 -40.79
CA THR A 1017 51.84 -2.53 -40.40
C THR A 1017 51.01 -3.79 -40.42
N ILE A 1018 51.39 -4.75 -41.26
CA ILE A 1018 50.75 -6.06 -41.40
C ILE A 1018 51.68 -7.14 -40.84
N GLU A 1019 51.16 -8.00 -39.97
CA GLU A 1019 51.86 -9.18 -39.46
C GLU A 1019 51.28 -10.46 -40.08
N TYR A 1020 52.16 -11.39 -40.41
CA TYR A 1020 51.82 -12.74 -40.89
C TYR A 1020 52.78 -13.76 -40.27
N ASP A 1021 52.40 -15.04 -40.25
CA ASP A 1021 53.29 -16.11 -39.75
C ASP A 1021 54.35 -16.47 -40.81
N PRO A 1022 55.64 -16.10 -40.63
CA PRO A 1022 56.67 -16.40 -41.60
C PRO A 1022 57.04 -17.89 -41.63
N ALA A 1023 56.61 -18.71 -40.67
CA ALA A 1023 56.81 -20.16 -40.73
C ALA A 1023 55.86 -20.82 -41.75
N LYS A 1024 54.69 -20.22 -42.00
CA LYS A 1024 53.63 -20.79 -42.86
C LYS A 1024 53.44 -20.04 -44.18
N LEU A 1025 53.60 -18.72 -44.18
CA LEU A 1025 53.37 -17.87 -45.34
C LEU A 1025 54.67 -17.17 -45.75
N ALA A 1026 54.78 -16.88 -47.04
CA ALA A 1026 55.76 -15.97 -47.61
C ALA A 1026 55.00 -14.85 -48.35
N PHE A 1027 55.35 -13.60 -48.09
CA PHE A 1027 54.76 -12.47 -48.81
C PHE A 1027 55.25 -12.47 -50.26
N VAL A 1028 54.34 -12.20 -51.20
CA VAL A 1028 54.62 -12.16 -52.64
C VAL A 1028 54.56 -10.73 -53.18
N SER A 1029 53.43 -10.03 -52.96
CA SER A 1029 53.25 -8.66 -53.46
C SER A 1029 52.12 -7.92 -52.74
N ALA A 1030 52.20 -6.59 -52.74
CA ALA A 1030 51.08 -5.71 -52.45
C ALA A 1030 50.87 -4.78 -53.64
N VAL A 1031 49.68 -4.80 -54.23
CA VAL A 1031 49.36 -4.07 -55.46
C VAL A 1031 48.14 -3.20 -55.22
N SER A 1032 48.20 -1.94 -55.62
CA SER A 1032 47.03 -1.06 -55.59
C SER A 1032 45.94 -1.59 -56.51
N LEU A 1033 44.69 -1.61 -56.04
CA LEU A 1033 43.53 -1.94 -56.87
C LEU A 1033 43.11 -0.75 -57.76
N HIS A 1034 43.60 0.45 -57.44
CA HIS A 1034 43.25 1.71 -58.10
C HIS A 1034 44.50 2.56 -58.35
N GLU A 1035 45.32 2.18 -59.33
CA GLU A 1035 46.67 2.76 -59.57
C GLU A 1035 46.72 4.28 -59.73
N ASN A 1036 45.63 4.93 -60.17
CA ASN A 1036 45.54 6.40 -60.34
C ASN A 1036 44.94 7.14 -59.12
N GLN A 1037 44.48 6.41 -58.11
CA GLN A 1037 43.76 6.94 -56.94
C GLN A 1037 44.43 6.56 -55.62
N PHE A 1038 45.15 5.45 -55.60
CA PHE A 1038 45.83 4.92 -54.43
C PHE A 1038 47.20 4.40 -54.85
N VAL A 1039 48.26 4.94 -54.26
CA VAL A 1039 49.64 4.59 -54.59
C VAL A 1039 50.32 4.03 -53.35
N ILE A 1040 51.18 3.04 -53.54
CA ILE A 1040 52.00 2.42 -52.47
C ILE A 1040 53.46 2.75 -52.78
N PRO A 1041 54.01 3.88 -52.28
CA PRO A 1041 55.34 4.32 -52.67
C PRO A 1041 56.46 3.42 -52.13
N GLU A 1042 56.25 2.79 -50.98
CA GLU A 1042 57.27 1.97 -50.30
C GLU A 1042 56.63 0.78 -49.57
N ILE A 1043 57.27 -0.39 -49.70
CA ILE A 1043 56.94 -1.60 -48.94
C ILE A 1043 58.23 -2.13 -48.34
N LYS A 1044 58.23 -2.32 -47.02
CA LYS A 1044 59.33 -2.96 -46.30
C LYS A 1044 58.88 -4.28 -45.70
N ASP A 1045 59.41 -5.39 -46.21
CA ASP A 1045 59.20 -6.74 -45.64
C ASP A 1045 60.39 -7.13 -44.74
N THR A 1046 60.10 -7.36 -43.48
CA THR A 1046 60.99 -7.97 -42.51
C THR A 1046 60.35 -9.23 -41.98
N ASN A 1047 60.53 -10.35 -42.70
CA ASN A 1047 60.19 -11.73 -42.36
C ASN A 1047 59.13 -11.88 -41.25
N GLY A 1048 57.85 -11.80 -41.65
CA GLY A 1048 56.69 -11.88 -40.75
C GLY A 1048 56.04 -10.53 -40.41
N GLN A 1049 56.63 -9.41 -40.84
CA GLN A 1049 56.06 -8.08 -40.71
C GLN A 1049 56.30 -7.23 -41.96
N LEU A 1050 55.22 -6.69 -42.52
CA LEU A 1050 55.21 -5.74 -43.64
C LEU A 1050 54.87 -4.35 -43.12
N ARG A 1051 55.66 -3.35 -43.48
CA ARG A 1051 55.27 -1.93 -43.30
C ARG A 1051 55.05 -1.30 -44.67
N LEU A 1052 53.88 -0.72 -44.88
CA LEU A 1052 53.47 -0.08 -46.12
C LEU A 1052 53.16 1.39 -45.84
N LEU A 1053 53.71 2.26 -46.67
CA LEU A 1053 53.22 3.63 -46.78
C LEU A 1053 52.33 3.70 -48.01
N ALA A 1054 51.15 4.28 -47.85
CA ALA A 1054 50.22 4.43 -48.96
C ALA A 1054 49.60 5.82 -48.98
N VAL A 1055 49.26 6.30 -50.17
CA VAL A 1055 48.80 7.66 -50.41
C VAL A 1055 47.54 7.63 -51.28
N HIS A 1056 46.50 8.33 -50.84
CA HIS A 1056 45.30 8.58 -51.63
C HIS A 1056 45.48 9.85 -52.47
N LEU A 1057 45.07 9.80 -53.73
CA LEU A 1057 45.21 10.88 -54.70
C LEU A 1057 43.84 11.45 -55.09
N ASN A 1058 43.78 12.77 -55.28
CA ASN A 1058 42.61 13.48 -55.80
C ASN A 1058 41.33 13.16 -54.99
N GLU A 1059 40.23 12.86 -55.67
CA GLU A 1059 38.90 12.61 -55.10
C GLU A 1059 38.86 11.41 -54.12
N ALA A 1060 39.83 10.48 -54.20
CA ALA A 1060 39.92 9.34 -53.29
C ALA A 1060 40.22 9.76 -51.85
N GLN A 1061 40.83 10.94 -51.65
CA GLN A 1061 41.12 11.46 -50.32
C GLN A 1061 39.86 11.70 -49.49
N THR A 1062 38.72 11.96 -50.13
CA THR A 1062 37.43 12.22 -49.45
C THR A 1062 36.47 11.03 -49.52
N SER A 1063 36.88 9.91 -50.12
CA SER A 1063 36.06 8.70 -50.31
C SER A 1063 36.88 7.46 -49.98
N VAL A 1064 37.35 7.43 -48.73
CA VAL A 1064 38.42 6.53 -48.27
C VAL A 1064 37.93 5.17 -47.81
N ASN A 1065 36.62 4.99 -47.63
CA ASN A 1065 36.05 3.70 -47.23
C ASN A 1065 35.85 2.81 -48.46
N GLY A 1066 36.35 1.58 -48.39
CA GLY A 1066 36.40 0.66 -49.53
C GLY A 1066 37.70 -0.13 -49.61
N ASP A 1067 37.84 -0.89 -50.69
CA ASP A 1067 39.00 -1.75 -50.95
C ASP A 1067 40.09 -1.01 -51.72
N TRP A 1068 41.34 -1.10 -51.27
CA TRP A 1068 42.43 -0.26 -51.81
C TRP A 1068 43.62 -1.03 -52.34
N MET A 1069 43.99 -2.15 -51.72
CA MET A 1069 45.13 -2.94 -52.20
C MET A 1069 44.87 -4.44 -52.07
N LYS A 1070 45.49 -5.18 -52.98
CA LYS A 1070 45.56 -6.63 -52.96
C LYS A 1070 46.91 -7.06 -52.38
N LEU A 1071 46.87 -7.99 -51.43
CA LEU A 1071 48.01 -8.61 -50.77
C LEU A 1071 48.07 -10.07 -51.20
N SER A 1072 49.18 -10.48 -51.80
CA SER A 1072 49.42 -11.85 -52.26
C SER A 1072 50.42 -12.52 -51.33
N PHE A 1073 50.09 -13.72 -50.87
CA PHE A 1073 50.94 -14.57 -50.06
C PHE A 1073 51.04 -15.97 -50.69
N GLN A 1074 52.14 -16.65 -50.42
CA GLN A 1074 52.38 -18.03 -50.80
C GLN A 1074 52.46 -18.89 -49.55
N VAL A 1075 51.67 -19.97 -49.47
CA VAL A 1075 51.82 -20.97 -48.40
C VAL A 1075 53.09 -21.78 -48.68
N LYS A 1076 53.98 -21.88 -47.69
CA LYS A 1076 55.23 -22.63 -47.82
C LYS A 1076 54.96 -24.13 -47.99
N THR A 1077 55.81 -24.82 -48.75
CA THR A 1077 55.73 -26.29 -48.89
C THR A 1077 56.20 -26.98 -47.60
N GLY A 1078 55.63 -28.14 -47.27
CA GLY A 1078 56.02 -28.94 -46.09
C GLY A 1078 55.57 -28.37 -44.73
N VAL A 1079 54.60 -27.46 -44.71
CA VAL A 1079 54.02 -26.93 -43.46
C VAL A 1079 52.83 -27.77 -43.01
N SER A 1080 52.71 -28.01 -41.71
CA SER A 1080 51.60 -28.75 -41.12
C SER A 1080 50.27 -28.01 -41.32
N ALA A 1081 49.19 -28.77 -41.60
CA ALA A 1081 47.84 -28.23 -41.68
C ALA A 1081 47.43 -27.48 -40.38
N GLY A 1082 46.59 -26.45 -40.53
CA GLY A 1082 46.06 -25.66 -39.42
C GLY A 1082 45.98 -24.17 -39.72
N GLN A 1083 45.38 -23.42 -38.80
CA GLN A 1083 45.10 -21.99 -39.00
C GLN A 1083 46.39 -21.14 -38.95
N THR A 1084 46.39 -20.07 -39.74
CA THR A 1084 47.34 -18.93 -39.67
C THR A 1084 46.56 -17.63 -39.86
N PHE A 1085 47.17 -16.50 -39.54
CA PHE A 1085 46.51 -15.19 -39.59
C PHE A 1085 47.37 -14.16 -40.32
N VAL A 1086 46.70 -13.27 -41.05
CA VAL A 1086 47.27 -12.00 -41.51
C VAL A 1086 46.56 -10.88 -40.76
N LYS A 1087 47.32 -10.02 -40.10
CA LYS A 1087 46.79 -9.00 -39.17
C LYS A 1087 47.31 -7.61 -39.53
N VAL A 1088 46.43 -6.65 -39.72
CA VAL A 1088 46.82 -5.23 -39.68
C VAL A 1088 46.98 -4.85 -38.21
N LYS A 1089 48.22 -4.83 -37.74
CA LYS A 1089 48.58 -4.47 -36.36
C LYS A 1089 48.54 -2.97 -36.12
N LYS A 1090 48.90 -2.19 -37.14
CA LYS A 1090 48.90 -0.73 -37.12
C LYS A 1090 48.23 -0.22 -38.38
N ALA A 1091 47.29 0.69 -38.22
CA ALA A 1091 46.74 1.51 -39.29
C ALA A 1091 46.61 2.93 -38.75
N GLU A 1092 47.50 3.81 -39.18
CA GLU A 1092 47.42 5.25 -38.93
C GLU A 1092 47.03 5.94 -40.22
N VAL A 1093 46.10 6.89 -40.11
CA VAL A 1093 45.59 7.71 -41.22
C VAL A 1093 45.87 9.19 -40.94
N SER A 1094 46.05 10.00 -41.98
CA SER A 1094 46.34 11.43 -41.84
C SER A 1094 45.67 12.31 -42.89
N ASP A 1095 45.28 13.53 -42.52
CA ASP A 1095 44.51 14.49 -43.31
C ASP A 1095 45.24 15.82 -43.59
N SER A 1096 46.59 15.83 -43.50
CA SER A 1096 47.53 16.97 -43.58
C SER A 1096 47.70 17.82 -42.32
N LEU A 1097 46.82 17.68 -41.32
CA LEU A 1097 46.91 18.42 -40.06
C LEU A 1097 47.29 17.50 -38.89
N ASP A 1098 46.63 16.34 -38.78
CA ASP A 1098 46.85 15.38 -37.70
C ASP A 1098 47.04 13.94 -38.20
N GLU A 1099 47.62 13.09 -37.36
CA GLU A 1099 47.70 11.63 -37.51
C GLU A 1099 46.89 10.98 -36.39
N HIS A 1100 45.99 10.04 -36.72
CA HIS A 1100 45.30 9.24 -35.71
C HIS A 1100 45.22 7.76 -36.08
N ALA A 1101 45.22 6.92 -35.04
CA ALA A 1101 45.15 5.48 -35.19
C ALA A 1101 43.68 5.03 -35.34
N ILE A 1102 43.44 4.13 -36.28
CA ILE A 1102 42.17 3.41 -36.44
C ILE A 1102 42.36 1.94 -36.06
N ALA A 1103 41.27 1.24 -35.77
CA ALA A 1103 41.36 -0.15 -35.35
C ALA A 1103 41.89 -1.05 -36.48
N GLY A 1104 42.75 -2.01 -36.12
CA GLY A 1104 43.29 -2.99 -37.07
C GLY A 1104 42.27 -4.04 -37.51
N ALA A 1105 42.69 -4.93 -38.42
CA ALA A 1105 41.90 -6.07 -38.91
C ALA A 1105 42.70 -7.37 -38.80
N SER A 1106 42.02 -8.51 -38.71
CA SER A 1106 42.65 -9.83 -38.73
C SER A 1106 41.85 -10.75 -39.63
N HIS A 1107 42.51 -11.41 -40.58
CA HIS A 1107 41.91 -12.42 -41.45
C HIS A 1107 42.56 -13.78 -41.19
N ALA A 1108 41.72 -14.80 -41.01
CA ALA A 1108 42.17 -16.16 -40.74
C ALA A 1108 42.24 -16.97 -42.04
N ILE A 1109 43.31 -17.73 -42.20
CA ILE A 1109 43.52 -18.64 -43.33
C ILE A 1109 43.73 -20.05 -42.77
N GLU A 1110 42.94 -21.01 -43.25
CA GLU A 1110 43.12 -22.42 -42.95
C GLU A 1110 44.09 -23.06 -43.95
N VAL A 1111 45.24 -23.53 -43.46
CA VAL A 1111 46.18 -24.29 -44.30
C VAL A 1111 45.75 -25.76 -44.32
N THR A 1112 45.45 -26.31 -45.49
CA THR A 1112 45.00 -27.71 -45.65
C THR A 1112 46.15 -28.64 -46.08
N SER A 1113 46.01 -29.94 -45.79
CA SER A 1113 47.00 -30.99 -46.08
C SER A 1113 47.28 -31.16 -47.59
N LEU A 1114 48.40 -31.79 -47.91
CA LEU A 1114 48.86 -32.05 -49.28
C LEU A 1114 47.83 -32.89 -50.06
N ILE A 1115 47.48 -32.47 -51.28
CA ILE A 1115 46.59 -33.21 -52.17
C ILE A 1115 47.31 -34.49 -52.64
N GLY A 1116 46.75 -35.66 -52.33
CA GLY A 1116 47.29 -36.98 -52.66
C GLY A 1116 47.94 -37.74 -51.50
N ASP A 1117 48.15 -37.11 -50.35
CA ASP A 1117 48.56 -37.81 -49.11
C ASP A 1117 47.32 -38.41 -48.43
N ASN A 1118 46.99 -39.64 -48.81
CA ASN A 1118 45.76 -40.32 -48.40
C ASN A 1118 45.92 -41.08 -47.08
N ASN A 1119 47.15 -41.36 -46.66
CA ASN A 1119 47.43 -41.99 -45.38
C ASN A 1119 47.77 -40.96 -44.28
N HIS A 1120 47.88 -39.67 -44.64
CA HIS A 1120 48.18 -38.54 -43.77
C HIS A 1120 49.55 -38.64 -43.09
N ASP A 1121 50.56 -39.14 -43.81
CA ASP A 1121 51.95 -39.26 -43.33
C ASP A 1121 52.89 -38.14 -43.83
N ASP A 1122 52.31 -37.10 -44.42
CA ASP A 1122 52.96 -35.94 -45.03
C ASP A 1122 53.86 -36.30 -46.22
N LYS A 1123 53.63 -37.46 -46.87
CA LYS A 1123 54.32 -37.87 -48.11
C LYS A 1123 53.30 -38.34 -49.15
N ILE A 1124 53.60 -38.05 -50.42
CA ILE A 1124 52.84 -38.62 -51.54
C ILE A 1124 53.62 -39.82 -52.06
N SER A 1125 53.17 -41.03 -51.75
CA SER A 1125 53.93 -42.26 -51.99
C SER A 1125 53.13 -43.36 -52.68
N ILE A 1126 53.81 -44.44 -53.08
CA ILE A 1126 53.14 -45.63 -53.62
C ILE A 1126 52.16 -46.28 -52.62
N VAL A 1127 52.28 -45.99 -51.32
CA VAL A 1127 51.33 -46.46 -50.31
C VAL A 1127 49.97 -45.78 -50.50
N ASP A 1128 49.97 -44.49 -50.80
CA ASP A 1128 48.78 -43.69 -51.05
C ASP A 1128 48.10 -44.10 -52.36
N LEU A 1129 48.87 -44.42 -53.39
CA LEU A 1129 48.33 -45.04 -54.63
C LEU A 1129 47.68 -46.40 -54.34
N ALA A 1130 48.30 -47.23 -53.50
CA ALA A 1130 47.74 -48.53 -53.14
C ALA A 1130 46.42 -48.41 -52.34
N MET A 1131 46.24 -47.33 -51.59
CA MET A 1131 44.98 -47.05 -50.90
C MET A 1131 43.85 -46.72 -51.89
N ILE A 1132 44.13 -45.92 -52.94
CA ILE A 1132 43.15 -45.65 -54.00
C ILE A 1132 42.82 -46.92 -54.79
N VAL A 1133 43.82 -47.77 -55.08
CA VAL A 1133 43.59 -49.04 -55.81
C VAL A 1133 42.58 -49.95 -55.10
N LYS A 1134 42.57 -49.98 -53.75
CA LYS A 1134 41.57 -50.78 -53.00
C LYS A 1134 40.14 -50.30 -53.19
N ALA A 1135 39.97 -49.04 -53.56
CA ALA A 1135 38.69 -48.39 -53.80
C ALA A 1135 38.30 -48.38 -55.28
N TYR A 1136 39.14 -48.92 -56.17
CA TYR A 1136 38.93 -48.87 -57.61
C TYR A 1136 37.59 -49.49 -58.02
N GLY A 1137 36.81 -48.74 -58.78
CA GLY A 1137 35.47 -49.10 -59.24
C GLY A 1137 34.34 -48.66 -58.29
N ALA A 1138 34.64 -48.08 -57.13
CA ALA A 1138 33.63 -47.48 -56.26
C ALA A 1138 33.11 -46.17 -56.89
N LYS A 1139 31.82 -45.89 -56.70
CA LYS A 1139 31.16 -44.68 -57.20
C LYS A 1139 30.18 -44.10 -56.18
N GLU A 1140 29.83 -42.83 -56.35
CA GLU A 1140 28.86 -42.17 -55.49
C GLU A 1140 27.51 -42.90 -55.50
N GLY A 1141 27.05 -43.25 -54.30
CA GLY A 1141 25.87 -44.10 -54.06
C GLY A 1141 26.19 -45.53 -53.61
N ASP A 1142 27.45 -45.98 -53.73
CA ASP A 1142 27.87 -47.24 -53.12
C ASP A 1142 27.92 -47.11 -51.59
N SER A 1143 27.58 -48.18 -50.86
CA SER A 1143 27.48 -48.15 -49.39
C SER A 1143 28.80 -47.84 -48.67
N ASN A 1144 29.93 -48.06 -49.35
CA ASN A 1144 31.27 -47.73 -48.86
C ASN A 1144 31.81 -46.40 -49.40
N TRP A 1145 31.06 -45.67 -50.24
CA TRP A 1145 31.52 -44.46 -50.92
C TRP A 1145 32.15 -43.44 -49.97
N GLU A 1146 31.47 -43.11 -48.87
CA GLU A 1146 31.95 -42.14 -47.89
C GLU A 1146 33.32 -42.50 -47.29
N SER A 1147 33.63 -43.79 -47.17
CA SER A 1147 34.91 -44.27 -46.63
C SER A 1147 36.04 -44.30 -47.64
N VAL A 1148 35.73 -44.20 -48.94
CA VAL A 1148 36.72 -44.34 -50.02
C VAL A 1148 36.79 -43.14 -50.96
N LYS A 1149 35.86 -42.18 -50.85
CA LYS A 1149 35.77 -40.99 -51.71
C LYS A 1149 37.03 -40.14 -51.77
N PHE A 1150 37.95 -40.30 -50.80
CA PHE A 1150 39.28 -39.67 -50.87
C PHE A 1150 40.09 -40.11 -52.10
N GLY A 1151 39.77 -41.28 -52.68
CA GLY A 1151 40.41 -41.80 -53.87
C GLY A 1151 39.90 -41.23 -55.19
N ASP A 1152 38.83 -40.43 -55.19
CA ASP A 1152 38.32 -39.69 -56.35
C ASP A 1152 39.07 -38.36 -56.43
N LEU A 1153 40.22 -38.36 -57.12
CA LEU A 1153 41.12 -37.21 -57.19
C LEU A 1153 40.66 -36.19 -58.24
N ASN A 1154 39.90 -36.63 -59.23
CA ASN A 1154 39.43 -35.78 -60.31
C ASN A 1154 38.04 -35.16 -60.03
N GLY A 1155 37.32 -35.68 -59.03
CA GLY A 1155 36.02 -35.20 -58.57
C GLY A 1155 34.83 -35.61 -59.44
N ASP A 1156 34.97 -36.63 -60.29
CA ASP A 1156 33.93 -37.10 -61.21
C ASP A 1156 32.95 -38.10 -60.59
N LYS A 1157 33.14 -38.39 -59.29
CA LYS A 1157 32.29 -39.26 -58.45
C LYS A 1157 32.41 -40.74 -58.78
N VAL A 1158 33.49 -41.15 -59.46
CA VAL A 1158 33.86 -42.55 -59.70
C VAL A 1158 35.36 -42.70 -59.48
N ILE A 1159 35.78 -43.72 -58.74
CA ILE A 1159 37.21 -44.01 -58.58
C ILE A 1159 37.63 -44.95 -59.72
N ASP A 1160 38.31 -44.42 -60.72
CA ASP A 1160 38.69 -45.17 -61.90
C ASP A 1160 40.18 -45.00 -62.28
N ILE A 1161 40.51 -45.39 -63.51
CA ILE A 1161 41.90 -45.37 -63.98
C ILE A 1161 42.45 -43.94 -64.09
N VAL A 1162 41.60 -42.94 -64.23
CA VAL A 1162 41.97 -41.53 -64.28
C VAL A 1162 42.50 -41.09 -62.91
N ASP A 1163 41.86 -41.48 -61.82
CA ASP A 1163 42.32 -41.15 -60.46
C ASP A 1163 43.63 -41.85 -60.11
N LEU A 1164 43.76 -43.15 -60.45
CA LEU A 1164 45.02 -43.85 -60.30
C LEU A 1164 46.15 -43.21 -61.12
N THR A 1165 45.83 -42.71 -62.31
CA THR A 1165 46.79 -42.02 -63.17
C THR A 1165 47.18 -40.66 -62.59
N GLN A 1166 46.24 -39.90 -62.03
CA GLN A 1166 46.53 -38.64 -61.34
C GLN A 1166 47.42 -38.90 -60.12
N MET A 1167 47.10 -39.93 -59.34
CA MET A 1167 47.87 -40.28 -58.17
C MET A 1167 49.29 -40.73 -58.53
N ALA A 1168 49.45 -41.53 -59.59
CA ALA A 1168 50.77 -41.91 -60.09
C ALA A 1168 51.58 -40.71 -60.60
N LYS A 1169 50.94 -39.72 -61.23
CA LYS A 1169 51.59 -38.46 -61.63
C LYS A 1169 52.03 -37.64 -60.41
N LEU A 1170 51.19 -37.54 -59.39
CA LEU A 1170 51.52 -36.86 -58.14
C LEU A 1170 52.75 -37.49 -57.49
N ILE A 1171 52.83 -38.83 -57.44
CA ILE A 1171 54.01 -39.56 -56.92
C ILE A 1171 55.26 -39.31 -57.79
N LEU A 1172 55.15 -39.38 -59.12
CA LEU A 1172 56.30 -39.16 -60.01
C LEU A 1172 56.84 -37.73 -59.96
N ASN A 1173 55.96 -36.77 -59.69
CA ASN A 1173 56.32 -35.35 -59.55
C ASN A 1173 56.69 -34.97 -58.10
N TRP A 1174 56.52 -35.89 -57.16
CA TRP A 1174 56.89 -35.68 -55.76
C TRP A 1174 58.40 -35.83 -55.60
N ASN A 1175 59.10 -34.71 -55.50
CA ASN A 1175 60.50 -34.67 -55.07
C ASN A 1175 60.53 -34.55 -53.55
N ALA A 1176 61.08 -35.56 -52.88
CA ALA A 1176 61.21 -35.64 -51.42
C ALA A 1176 61.99 -34.47 -50.81
#